data_AF-A0A9P3A0A8-F1
#
_entry.id   AF-A0A9P3A0A8-F1
#
_cell.length_a   1.000
_cell.length_b   1.000
_cell.length_c   1.000
_cell.angle_alpha   90.00
_cell.angle_beta   90.00
_cell.angle_gamma   90.00
#
_symmetry.space_group_name_H-M   'P 1'
#
loop_
_entity.id
_entity.type
_entity.pdbx_description
1 polymer ?
#
loop_
_entity_poly.entity_id
_entity_poly.type
_entity_poly.pdbx_seq_one_letter_code
_entity_poly.pdbx_strand_id
1 'polypeptide(L)'
;MAQPTTASALIKALRSPDSSGSFKIAIAQHCLDNLRAPRVADIIADWILDTWSRSKPSPTDPIVDPDYHRLLHIVCNSARPFPAASFFRARPQASVLPLALETFRRLDYDADAAWAELVAFLEVGDVSPDLISLISPRVTTPPSLASLASAALRHPSHDLTLTLPLYFAPSFPSLSSLPSTCLAFIPTVLTSFISHVTTHRYALNQPSSSKVPYDVFISSKVRAAIHDAVDASLAAVSAAAEPWPLREAIWSAVVAWGGYLETTPWPCLANTSAVAQTDLSPHALLTLALLESLDHNTASITILDWLIAPPPSLQSPARSVLAALLRYHRLSRTVDQLYRSLVSTVDTLFTAAPTLDLYRVVVSGPLLTLDLPRLAVPFPTSPLAQAICSRFVSIPDDWRPTSTATPVDQVLLAARIRSIGADFDLTPLLSVSEPELKEQIILAMLKQCSYGSPCPPGLVDAVLESDLSSAALWLLESHATNDQLDSFKQPASLSAAVWELPRLASRLEYPSSARPTRSARPARSPPVRPGSGRLLRPHLHAIIPSAPIPLLRNLVTQRRGMLQPSDIAAILSRLLFTLCGTTVADTIFILTHLASQLDAAAVPLVCAIFSHIRTTSHSTSRLLTVLSRTPLAKHAPAILVAYVRAAGDPRSPLPPSVRSSLQPGLLALCDAVPSDQHRYELVGLPWGLGEGPGGEAETQLWGDLWRLWRARRYKGQG
;
A
#
# COMPACT_ATOMS: atom_id res chain seq x y z
N MET A 1 34.91 7.06 -56.97
CA MET A 1 34.03 5.97 -57.46
C MET A 1 32.77 6.60 -58.05
N ALA A 2 32.28 6.09 -59.18
CA ALA A 2 31.03 6.55 -59.76
C ALA A 2 29.86 6.25 -58.80
N GLN A 3 29.05 7.24 -58.48
CA GLN A 3 27.88 7.08 -57.61
C GLN A 3 26.82 6.23 -58.32
N PRO A 4 26.14 5.28 -57.63
CA PRO A 4 25.12 4.46 -58.27
C PRO A 4 23.94 5.33 -58.71
N THR A 5 23.65 5.35 -60.01
CA THR A 5 22.51 6.11 -60.57
C THR A 5 21.25 5.26 -60.74
N THR A 6 21.33 3.94 -60.49
CA THR A 6 20.22 3.00 -60.62
C THR A 6 20.18 2.01 -59.45
N ALA A 7 19.00 1.42 -59.17
CA ALA A 7 18.85 0.39 -58.13
C ALA A 7 19.74 -0.85 -58.37
N SER A 8 19.92 -1.27 -59.63
CA SER A 8 20.82 -2.37 -59.97
C SER A 8 22.28 -2.02 -59.69
N ALA A 9 22.70 -0.79 -60.02
CA ALA A 9 24.04 -0.30 -59.69
C ALA A 9 24.27 -0.24 -58.17
N LEU A 10 23.25 0.17 -57.40
CA LEU A 10 23.31 0.16 -55.93
C LEU A 10 23.52 -1.25 -55.39
N ILE A 11 22.73 -2.23 -55.83
CA ILE A 11 22.87 -3.63 -55.39
C ILE A 11 24.28 -4.17 -55.70
N LYS A 12 24.80 -3.89 -56.91
CA LYS A 12 26.16 -4.29 -57.30
C LYS A 12 27.23 -3.63 -56.43
N ALA A 13 27.07 -2.33 -56.13
CA ALA A 13 27.99 -1.60 -55.27
C ALA A 13 28.02 -2.18 -53.85
N LEU A 14 26.85 -2.44 -53.25
CA LEU A 14 26.73 -2.97 -51.89
C LEU A 14 27.25 -4.41 -51.75
N ARG A 15 27.09 -5.23 -52.79
CA ARG A 15 27.58 -6.62 -52.82
C ARG A 15 29.06 -6.76 -53.20
N SER A 16 29.74 -5.69 -53.61
CA SER A 16 31.15 -5.75 -54.00
C SER A 16 32.03 -6.15 -52.79
N PRO A 17 32.95 -7.13 -52.92
CA PRO A 17 33.79 -7.57 -51.81
C PRO A 17 34.88 -6.57 -51.42
N ASP A 18 35.27 -5.67 -52.34
CA ASP A 18 36.49 -4.86 -52.23
C ASP A 18 36.32 -3.54 -51.46
N SER A 19 35.13 -3.26 -50.94
CA SER A 19 34.86 -2.02 -50.20
C SER A 19 34.72 -2.28 -48.70
N SER A 20 35.39 -1.45 -47.90
CA SER A 20 35.22 -1.45 -46.44
C SER A 20 33.75 -1.20 -46.05
N GLY A 21 33.31 -1.74 -44.91
CA GLY A 21 31.93 -1.60 -44.43
C GLY A 21 31.48 -0.15 -44.34
N SER A 22 32.31 0.73 -43.76
CA SER A 22 32.04 2.17 -43.65
C SER A 22 31.80 2.85 -45.00
N PHE A 23 32.53 2.44 -46.03
CA PHE A 23 32.34 2.96 -47.38
C PHE A 23 30.99 2.52 -47.97
N LYS A 24 30.56 1.28 -47.72
CA LYS A 24 29.25 0.79 -48.17
C LYS A 24 28.09 1.49 -47.49
N ILE A 25 28.20 1.79 -46.19
CA ILE A 25 27.21 2.57 -45.45
C ILE A 25 27.08 3.98 -46.07
N ALA A 26 28.20 4.63 -46.39
CA ALA A 26 28.20 5.95 -47.04
C ALA A 26 27.54 5.91 -48.44
N ILE A 27 27.78 4.86 -49.23
CA ILE A 27 27.08 4.65 -50.51
C ILE A 27 25.57 4.51 -50.28
N ALA A 28 25.17 3.69 -49.31
CA ALA A 28 23.76 3.43 -49.01
C ALA A 28 23.05 4.71 -48.55
N GLN A 29 23.64 5.47 -47.64
CA GLN A 29 23.14 6.77 -47.18
C GLN A 29 23.02 7.77 -48.34
N HIS A 30 24.08 7.91 -49.14
CA HIS A 30 24.05 8.79 -50.31
C HIS A 30 22.95 8.41 -51.29
N CYS A 31 22.74 7.12 -51.55
CA CYS A 31 21.67 6.66 -52.42
C CYS A 31 20.29 6.84 -51.80
N LEU A 32 20.15 6.68 -50.49
CA LEU A 32 18.89 6.96 -49.81
C LEU A 32 18.45 8.43 -49.99
N ASP A 33 19.40 9.36 -49.94
CA ASP A 33 19.13 10.79 -50.09
C ASP A 33 18.95 11.24 -51.56
N ASN A 34 19.68 10.63 -52.50
CA ASN A 34 19.81 11.14 -53.87
C ASN A 34 19.15 10.25 -54.94
N LEU A 35 19.01 8.95 -54.71
CA LEU A 35 18.48 8.01 -55.70
C LEU A 35 16.94 7.98 -55.65
N ARG A 36 16.29 8.61 -56.61
CA ARG A 36 14.82 8.59 -56.78
C ARG A 36 14.34 7.29 -57.43
N ALA A 37 14.58 6.15 -56.78
CA ALA A 37 14.02 4.87 -57.19
C ALA A 37 13.00 4.37 -56.16
N PRO A 38 11.91 3.71 -56.58
CA PRO A 38 11.02 3.05 -55.64
C PRO A 38 11.78 1.96 -54.89
N ARG A 39 11.48 1.80 -53.59
CA ARG A 39 12.01 0.71 -52.74
C ARG A 39 13.51 0.75 -52.43
N VAL A 40 14.18 1.89 -52.58
CA VAL A 40 15.61 2.03 -52.18
C VAL A 40 15.81 1.66 -50.71
N ALA A 41 14.93 2.10 -49.82
CA ALA A 41 14.94 1.73 -48.40
C ALA A 41 14.85 0.21 -48.19
N ASP A 42 13.97 -0.48 -48.91
CA ASP A 42 13.82 -1.94 -48.82
C ASP A 42 15.10 -2.65 -49.26
N ILE A 43 15.71 -2.21 -50.37
CA ILE A 43 16.95 -2.79 -50.91
C ILE A 43 18.08 -2.65 -49.90
N ILE A 44 18.19 -1.48 -49.24
CA ILE A 44 19.20 -1.23 -48.21
C ILE A 44 18.93 -2.11 -46.98
N ALA A 45 17.68 -2.19 -46.52
CA ALA A 45 17.30 -3.02 -45.37
C ALA A 45 17.64 -4.51 -45.62
N ASP A 46 17.26 -5.04 -46.79
CA ASP A 46 17.57 -6.42 -47.17
C ASP A 46 19.06 -6.68 -47.29
N TRP A 47 19.82 -5.71 -47.81
CA TRP A 47 21.28 -5.81 -47.84
C TRP A 47 21.89 -5.86 -46.44
N ILE A 48 21.41 -5.04 -45.49
CA ILE A 48 21.90 -5.05 -44.11
C ILE A 48 21.62 -6.41 -43.47
N LEU A 49 20.39 -6.92 -43.57
CA LEU A 49 20.00 -8.22 -42.99
C LEU A 49 20.73 -9.39 -43.65
N ASP A 50 20.91 -9.38 -44.98
CA ASP A 50 21.71 -10.38 -45.70
C ASP A 50 23.19 -10.30 -45.28
N THR A 51 23.72 -9.11 -45.03
CA THR A 51 25.08 -8.91 -44.52
C THR A 51 25.24 -9.50 -43.11
N TRP A 52 24.29 -9.23 -42.22
CA TRP A 52 24.29 -9.76 -40.83
C TRP A 52 24.10 -11.27 -40.76
N SER A 53 23.35 -11.87 -41.69
CA SER A 53 23.18 -13.33 -41.71
C SER A 53 24.40 -14.09 -42.24
N ARG A 54 25.25 -13.43 -43.04
CA ARG A 54 26.48 -14.02 -43.61
C ARG A 54 27.74 -13.74 -42.81
N SER A 55 27.71 -12.76 -41.92
CA SER A 55 28.88 -12.36 -41.17
C SER A 55 29.32 -13.46 -40.20
N LYS A 56 30.63 -13.60 -40.07
CA LYS A 56 31.24 -14.46 -39.05
C LYS A 56 31.58 -13.58 -37.85
N PRO A 57 31.42 -14.10 -36.62
CA PRO A 57 31.69 -13.33 -35.40
C PRO A 57 33.13 -12.79 -35.44
N SER A 58 33.25 -11.48 -35.50
CA SER A 58 34.48 -10.71 -35.64
C SER A 58 34.28 -9.38 -34.90
N PRO A 59 35.34 -8.76 -34.33
CA PRO A 59 35.22 -7.41 -33.77
C PRO A 59 34.82 -6.34 -34.81
N THR A 60 34.94 -6.67 -36.10
CA THR A 60 34.50 -5.85 -37.25
C THR A 60 33.21 -6.37 -37.88
N ASP A 61 32.47 -7.23 -37.17
CA ASP A 61 31.21 -7.78 -37.66
C ASP A 61 30.19 -6.64 -37.87
N PRO A 62 29.61 -6.50 -39.07
CA PRO A 62 28.59 -5.49 -39.34
C PRO A 62 27.40 -5.53 -38.39
N ILE A 63 27.14 -6.66 -37.72
CA ILE A 63 26.04 -6.80 -36.74
C ILE A 63 26.30 -6.05 -35.43
N VAL A 64 27.55 -5.76 -35.09
CA VAL A 64 27.93 -4.98 -33.90
C VAL A 64 28.31 -3.52 -34.25
N ASP A 65 28.25 -3.15 -35.52
CA ASP A 65 28.56 -1.79 -35.97
C ASP A 65 27.34 -0.86 -35.77
N PRO A 66 27.45 0.22 -34.96
CA PRO A 66 26.33 1.12 -34.69
C PRO A 66 25.80 1.83 -35.94
N ASP A 67 26.62 2.03 -36.98
CA ASP A 67 26.19 2.74 -38.19
C ASP A 67 25.27 1.87 -39.07
N TYR A 68 25.44 0.55 -39.05
CA TYR A 68 24.48 -0.39 -39.65
C TYR A 68 23.13 -0.34 -38.94
N HIS A 69 23.10 -0.31 -37.60
CA HIS A 69 21.86 -0.19 -36.82
C HIS A 69 21.16 1.15 -37.06
N ARG A 70 21.90 2.26 -37.11
CA ARG A 70 21.36 3.59 -37.43
C ARG A 70 20.75 3.62 -38.83
N LEU A 71 21.45 3.09 -39.82
CA LEU A 71 20.93 3.03 -41.19
C LEU A 71 19.68 2.16 -41.25
N LEU A 72 19.70 0.97 -40.64
CA LEU A 72 18.54 0.08 -40.59
C LEU A 72 17.34 0.74 -39.91
N HIS A 73 17.55 1.45 -38.81
CA HIS A 73 16.49 2.18 -38.12
C HIS A 73 15.81 3.23 -39.02
N ILE A 74 16.57 3.87 -39.92
CA ILE A 74 16.04 4.85 -40.87
C ILE A 74 15.25 4.15 -41.99
N VAL A 75 15.74 3.02 -42.51
CA VAL A 75 15.15 2.38 -43.70
C VAL A 75 14.08 1.33 -43.38
N CYS A 76 14.04 0.79 -42.16
CA CYS A 76 13.15 -0.30 -41.77
C CYS A 76 11.78 0.23 -41.32
N ASN A 77 10.81 0.17 -42.25
CA ASN A 77 9.41 0.56 -42.03
C ASN A 77 8.45 -0.64 -41.92
N SER A 78 8.95 -1.87 -42.02
CA SER A 78 8.15 -3.09 -42.03
C SER A 78 8.83 -4.19 -41.22
N ALA A 79 8.03 -5.09 -40.63
CA ALA A 79 8.55 -6.28 -39.97
C ALA A 79 9.37 -7.13 -40.96
N ARG A 80 10.60 -7.50 -40.57
CA ARG A 80 11.52 -8.31 -41.36
C ARG A 80 12.25 -9.29 -40.45
N PRO A 81 12.59 -10.50 -40.93
CA PRO A 81 13.32 -11.49 -40.15
C PRO A 81 14.72 -10.97 -39.79
N PHE A 82 15.05 -11.05 -38.50
CA PHE A 82 16.30 -10.55 -37.94
C PHE A 82 17.05 -11.68 -37.19
N PRO A 83 18.35 -11.90 -37.48
CA PRO A 83 19.14 -12.96 -36.84
C PRO A 83 19.61 -12.55 -35.43
N ALA A 84 18.67 -12.41 -34.50
CA ALA A 84 18.95 -11.96 -33.13
C ALA A 84 19.96 -12.85 -32.38
N ALA A 85 19.92 -14.17 -32.59
CA ALA A 85 20.90 -15.11 -32.05
C ALA A 85 22.35 -14.74 -32.45
N SER A 86 22.57 -14.38 -33.72
CA SER A 86 23.90 -13.97 -34.21
C SER A 86 24.38 -12.68 -33.56
N PHE A 87 23.47 -11.75 -33.25
CA PHE A 87 23.82 -10.50 -32.58
C PHE A 87 24.39 -10.76 -31.19
N PHE A 88 23.72 -11.58 -30.36
CA PHE A 88 24.22 -11.91 -29.03
C PHE A 88 25.52 -12.71 -29.06
N ARG A 89 25.64 -13.64 -30.02
CA ARG A 89 26.88 -14.39 -30.23
C ARG A 89 28.07 -13.50 -30.59
N ALA A 90 27.83 -12.41 -31.31
CA ALA A 90 28.86 -11.44 -31.68
C ALA A 90 29.33 -10.54 -30.53
N ARG A 91 28.70 -10.62 -29.35
CA ARG A 91 29.03 -9.88 -28.13
C ARG A 91 29.10 -8.36 -28.35
N PRO A 92 27.94 -7.71 -28.59
CA PRO A 92 27.88 -6.30 -28.93
C PRO A 92 28.43 -5.43 -27.80
N GLN A 93 29.07 -4.32 -28.16
CA GLN A 93 29.50 -3.32 -27.19
C GLN A 93 28.29 -2.62 -26.57
N ALA A 94 28.42 -2.18 -25.30
CA ALA A 94 27.34 -1.51 -24.57
C ALA A 94 26.77 -0.28 -25.29
N SER A 95 27.58 0.43 -26.07
CA SER A 95 27.19 1.60 -26.86
C SER A 95 26.20 1.28 -27.99
N VAL A 96 26.18 0.04 -28.48
CA VAL A 96 25.35 -0.40 -29.62
C VAL A 96 23.97 -0.85 -29.13
N LEU A 97 23.87 -1.27 -27.87
CA LEU A 97 22.65 -1.85 -27.31
C LEU A 97 21.42 -0.94 -27.44
N PRO A 98 21.44 0.36 -27.10
CA PRO A 98 20.24 1.19 -27.21
C PRO A 98 19.70 1.29 -28.65
N LEU A 99 20.60 1.36 -29.63
CA LEU A 99 20.26 1.41 -31.05
C LEU A 99 19.71 0.06 -31.54
N ALA A 100 20.38 -1.04 -31.16
CA ALA A 100 19.95 -2.39 -31.48
C ALA A 100 18.55 -2.68 -30.90
N LEU A 101 18.30 -2.29 -29.65
CA LEU A 101 17.01 -2.44 -28.99
C LEU A 101 15.88 -1.75 -29.77
N GLU A 102 16.11 -0.54 -30.25
CA GLU A 102 15.10 0.18 -31.04
C GLU A 102 14.87 -0.48 -32.40
N THR A 103 15.90 -1.03 -33.05
CA THR A 103 15.71 -1.83 -34.27
C THR A 103 14.95 -3.13 -34.01
N PHE A 104 15.22 -3.83 -32.91
CA PHE A 104 14.59 -5.13 -32.60
C PHE A 104 13.09 -4.98 -32.37
N ARG A 105 12.64 -3.86 -31.79
CA ARG A 105 11.20 -3.58 -31.62
C ARG A 105 10.44 -3.64 -32.94
N ARG A 106 11.08 -3.26 -34.05
CA ARG A 106 10.49 -3.19 -35.39
C ARG A 106 10.68 -4.46 -36.23
N LEU A 107 11.61 -5.33 -35.83
CA LEU A 107 11.96 -6.54 -36.57
C LEU A 107 11.22 -7.76 -36.01
N ASP A 108 11.05 -8.75 -36.87
CA ASP A 108 10.56 -10.08 -36.52
C ASP A 108 11.77 -10.99 -36.28
N TYR A 109 11.76 -11.80 -35.23
CA TYR A 109 12.90 -12.66 -34.91
C TYR A 109 12.44 -13.88 -34.12
N ASP A 110 13.19 -14.96 -34.26
CA ASP A 110 13.04 -16.14 -33.41
C ASP A 110 13.51 -15.78 -31.99
N ALA A 111 12.54 -15.43 -31.14
CA ALA A 111 12.80 -15.00 -29.78
C ALA A 111 13.44 -16.09 -28.93
N ASP A 112 13.13 -17.37 -29.19
CA ASP A 112 13.67 -18.49 -28.43
C ASP A 112 15.15 -18.70 -28.75
N ALA A 113 15.52 -18.67 -30.04
CA ALA A 113 16.92 -18.73 -30.44
C ALA A 113 17.73 -17.50 -29.98
N ALA A 114 17.14 -16.31 -30.07
CA ALA A 114 17.75 -15.07 -29.57
C ALA A 114 18.02 -15.14 -28.07
N TRP A 115 17.06 -15.68 -27.34
CA TRP A 115 17.11 -15.79 -25.90
C TRP A 115 18.17 -16.78 -25.42
N ALA A 116 18.29 -17.95 -26.06
CA ALA A 116 19.33 -18.92 -25.72
C ALA A 116 20.75 -18.32 -25.82
N GLU A 117 21.01 -17.53 -26.87
CA GLU A 117 22.28 -16.84 -27.04
C GLU A 117 22.42 -15.63 -26.09
N LEU A 118 21.33 -14.93 -25.74
CA LEU A 118 21.36 -13.89 -24.71
C LEU A 118 21.75 -14.50 -23.34
N VAL A 119 21.20 -15.66 -22.99
CA VAL A 119 21.56 -16.36 -21.74
C VAL A 119 23.04 -16.75 -21.75
N ALA A 120 23.54 -17.32 -22.85
CA ALA A 120 24.96 -17.61 -23.00
C ALA A 120 25.84 -16.34 -22.96
N PHE A 121 25.32 -15.21 -23.45
CA PHE A 121 25.96 -13.90 -23.36
C PHE A 121 26.01 -13.36 -21.92
N LEU A 122 24.89 -13.48 -21.20
CA LEU A 122 24.75 -13.13 -19.78
C LEU A 122 25.68 -13.93 -18.86
N GLU A 123 26.03 -15.16 -19.24
CA GLU A 123 26.98 -15.97 -18.45
C GLU A 123 28.42 -15.41 -18.48
N VAL A 124 28.74 -14.50 -19.41
CA VAL A 124 30.11 -14.06 -19.70
C VAL A 124 30.37 -12.58 -19.36
N GLY A 125 29.36 -11.75 -19.06
CA GLY A 125 29.61 -10.35 -18.73
C GLY A 125 28.39 -9.50 -18.32
N ASP A 126 28.65 -8.25 -17.95
CA ASP A 126 27.63 -7.26 -17.53
C ASP A 126 26.70 -6.90 -18.71
N VAL A 127 25.39 -7.10 -18.52
CA VAL A 127 24.38 -6.84 -19.55
C VAL A 127 23.32 -5.88 -19.02
N SER A 128 22.92 -4.92 -19.86
CA SER A 128 21.83 -3.99 -19.52
C SER A 128 20.50 -4.72 -19.31
N PRO A 129 19.75 -4.44 -18.22
CA PRO A 129 18.43 -5.01 -17.95
C PRO A 129 17.39 -4.71 -19.06
N ASP A 130 17.62 -3.66 -19.85
CA ASP A 130 16.75 -3.29 -20.97
C ASP A 130 16.68 -4.41 -22.05
N LEU A 131 17.77 -5.16 -22.26
CA LEU A 131 17.80 -6.28 -23.23
C LEU A 131 16.88 -7.43 -22.84
N ILE A 132 16.83 -7.70 -21.55
CA ILE A 132 16.06 -8.79 -20.98
C ILE A 132 14.57 -8.44 -21.10
N SER A 133 14.20 -7.21 -20.77
CA SER A 133 12.82 -6.70 -20.93
C SER A 133 12.30 -6.73 -22.36
N LEU A 134 13.19 -6.56 -23.35
CA LEU A 134 12.82 -6.52 -24.75
C LEU A 134 12.51 -7.92 -25.31
N ILE A 135 13.33 -8.91 -24.98
CA ILE A 135 13.19 -10.25 -25.57
C ILE A 135 12.12 -11.06 -24.84
N SER A 136 12.02 -10.88 -23.51
CA SER A 136 11.10 -11.59 -22.64
C SER A 136 9.66 -11.75 -23.14
N PRO A 137 8.95 -10.70 -23.55
CA PRO A 137 7.54 -10.83 -23.95
C PRO A 137 7.32 -11.63 -25.24
N ARG A 138 8.36 -12.01 -25.98
CA ARG A 138 8.25 -12.78 -27.24
C ARG A 138 8.73 -14.23 -27.13
N VAL A 139 9.36 -14.63 -26.01
CA VAL A 139 9.86 -15.99 -25.79
C VAL A 139 8.68 -16.94 -25.57
N THR A 140 8.64 -18.04 -26.32
CA THR A 140 7.60 -19.08 -26.20
C THR A 140 8.05 -20.28 -25.39
N THR A 141 9.36 -20.54 -25.34
CA THR A 141 9.95 -21.62 -24.54
C THR A 141 10.83 -21.05 -23.42
N PRO A 142 10.43 -21.16 -22.14
CA PRO A 142 11.24 -20.64 -21.05
C PRO A 142 12.55 -21.45 -20.94
N PRO A 143 13.71 -20.79 -20.73
CA PRO A 143 14.99 -21.50 -20.52
C PRO A 143 14.96 -22.28 -19.19
N SER A 144 15.96 -23.13 -18.97
CA SER A 144 16.16 -23.74 -17.65
C SER A 144 16.42 -22.65 -16.62
N LEU A 145 15.66 -22.67 -15.52
CA LEU A 145 15.79 -21.68 -14.44
C LEU A 145 17.22 -21.59 -13.88
N ALA A 146 17.95 -22.71 -13.92
CA ALA A 146 19.35 -22.80 -13.53
C ALA A 146 20.25 -21.86 -14.35
N SER A 147 19.99 -21.69 -15.64
CA SER A 147 20.76 -20.79 -16.51
C SER A 147 20.47 -19.32 -16.22
N LEU A 148 19.20 -18.96 -15.98
CA LEU A 148 18.82 -17.62 -15.54
C LEU A 148 19.35 -17.26 -14.15
N ALA A 149 19.31 -18.22 -13.21
CA ALA A 149 19.84 -18.02 -11.86
C ALA A 149 21.37 -17.93 -11.85
N SER A 150 22.06 -18.73 -12.68
CA SER A 150 23.52 -18.63 -12.90
C SER A 150 23.93 -17.27 -13.47
N ALA A 151 23.16 -16.74 -14.43
CA ALA A 151 23.35 -15.40 -14.96
C ALA A 151 23.10 -14.31 -13.91
N ALA A 152 22.01 -14.42 -13.15
CA ALA A 152 21.66 -13.46 -12.09
C ALA A 152 22.70 -13.39 -10.97
N LEU A 153 23.26 -14.54 -10.60
CA LEU A 153 24.29 -14.65 -9.56
C LEU A 153 25.59 -13.92 -9.89
N ARG A 154 25.98 -13.91 -11.17
CA ARG A 154 27.23 -13.26 -11.60
C ARG A 154 27.11 -11.74 -11.63
N HIS A 155 25.88 -11.23 -11.72
CA HIS A 155 25.60 -9.81 -11.90
C HIS A 155 24.50 -9.30 -10.92
N PRO A 156 24.79 -9.28 -9.60
CA PRO A 156 23.82 -8.91 -8.56
C PRO A 156 23.36 -7.44 -8.60
N SER A 157 24.00 -6.60 -9.42
CA SER A 157 23.67 -5.19 -9.62
C SER A 157 22.46 -4.95 -10.52
N HIS A 158 22.00 -5.96 -11.25
CA HIS A 158 20.91 -5.82 -12.21
C HIS A 158 19.58 -6.29 -11.61
N ASP A 159 18.57 -5.42 -11.71
CA ASP A 159 17.21 -5.63 -11.21
C ASP A 159 16.42 -6.62 -12.09
N LEU A 160 16.95 -7.85 -12.21
CA LEU A 160 16.36 -8.97 -12.94
C LEU A 160 14.99 -9.38 -12.40
N THR A 161 14.63 -8.85 -11.23
CA THR A 161 13.37 -9.02 -10.53
C THR A 161 12.18 -8.60 -11.39
N LEU A 162 12.34 -7.56 -12.23
CA LEU A 162 11.27 -7.08 -13.10
C LEU A 162 11.01 -7.99 -14.32
N THR A 163 12.01 -8.77 -14.72
CA THR A 163 11.98 -9.57 -15.97
C THR A 163 11.63 -11.04 -15.74
N LEU A 164 12.06 -11.61 -14.62
CA LEU A 164 11.76 -12.99 -14.21
C LEU A 164 10.26 -13.36 -14.22
N PRO A 165 9.30 -12.48 -13.87
CA PRO A 165 7.90 -12.87 -13.75
C PRO A 165 7.21 -13.16 -15.08
N LEU A 166 7.69 -12.56 -16.17
CA LEU A 166 7.19 -12.81 -17.51
C LEU A 166 7.46 -14.26 -17.97
N TYR A 167 8.45 -14.94 -17.37
CA TYR A 167 8.83 -16.32 -17.73
C TYR A 167 8.00 -17.40 -17.04
N PHE A 168 7.40 -17.09 -15.89
CA PHE A 168 6.69 -18.08 -15.07
C PHE A 168 5.18 -18.10 -15.33
N ALA A 169 4.73 -17.44 -16.40
CA ALA A 169 3.34 -17.16 -16.72
C ALA A 169 2.36 -18.36 -16.62
N PRO A 170 2.73 -19.62 -16.98
CA PRO A 170 1.83 -20.75 -16.78
C PRO A 170 2.15 -21.64 -15.57
N SER A 171 3.40 -21.66 -15.07
CA SER A 171 3.83 -22.56 -13.99
C SER A 171 5.11 -22.08 -13.32
N PHE A 172 5.15 -22.12 -11.99
CA PHE A 172 6.36 -21.88 -11.24
C PHE A 172 7.31 -23.09 -11.39
N PRO A 173 8.58 -22.88 -11.76
CA PRO A 173 9.51 -23.94 -12.07
C PRO A 173 9.99 -24.70 -10.82
N SER A 174 10.46 -25.92 -11.01
CA SER A 174 11.13 -26.67 -9.94
C SER A 174 12.45 -25.98 -9.56
N LEU A 175 12.58 -25.61 -8.28
CA LEU A 175 13.75 -24.93 -7.72
C LEU A 175 14.76 -25.88 -7.05
N SER A 176 14.45 -27.18 -6.98
CA SER A 176 15.23 -28.15 -6.18
C SER A 176 16.65 -28.41 -6.70
N SER A 177 16.95 -28.05 -7.95
CA SER A 177 18.27 -28.23 -8.58
C SER A 177 19.15 -26.97 -8.55
N LEU A 178 18.69 -25.89 -7.92
CA LEU A 178 19.45 -24.64 -7.88
C LEU A 178 20.70 -24.76 -6.98
N PRO A 179 21.85 -24.24 -7.40
CA PRO A 179 23.01 -24.07 -6.53
C PRO A 179 22.65 -23.30 -5.26
N SER A 180 23.28 -23.62 -4.13
CA SER A 180 23.01 -22.97 -2.83
C SER A 180 23.12 -21.45 -2.88
N THR A 181 24.04 -20.92 -3.70
CA THR A 181 24.21 -19.48 -3.93
C THR A 181 22.98 -18.84 -4.57
N CYS A 182 22.23 -19.55 -5.41
CA CYS A 182 21.01 -19.05 -6.07
C CYS A 182 19.84 -18.91 -5.10
N LEU A 183 19.85 -19.62 -3.97
CA LEU A 183 18.70 -19.69 -3.06
C LEU A 183 18.35 -18.31 -2.48
N ALA A 184 19.34 -17.41 -2.37
CA ALA A 184 19.14 -16.03 -1.94
C ALA A 184 18.18 -15.22 -2.83
N PHE A 185 18.01 -15.61 -4.09
CA PHE A 185 17.11 -14.92 -5.03
C PHE A 185 15.67 -15.40 -4.99
N ILE A 186 15.40 -16.56 -4.37
CA ILE A 186 14.07 -17.17 -4.36
C ILE A 186 12.99 -16.21 -3.83
N PRO A 187 13.17 -15.50 -2.70
CA PRO A 187 12.15 -14.58 -2.20
C PRO A 187 11.83 -13.46 -3.19
N THR A 188 12.85 -12.94 -3.88
CA THR A 188 12.71 -11.87 -4.86
C THR A 188 12.01 -12.36 -6.13
N VAL A 189 12.38 -13.54 -6.61
CA VAL A 189 11.72 -14.24 -7.72
C VAL A 189 10.24 -14.46 -7.40
N LEU A 190 9.94 -14.97 -6.20
CA LEU A 190 8.58 -15.24 -5.73
C LEU A 190 7.75 -13.94 -5.62
N THR A 191 8.30 -12.89 -5.03
CA THR A 191 7.63 -11.58 -4.91
C THR A 191 7.25 -11.04 -6.28
N SER A 192 8.17 -11.14 -7.22
CA SER A 192 7.98 -10.64 -8.57
C SER A 192 6.95 -11.51 -9.34
N PHE A 193 6.99 -12.84 -9.15
CA PHE A 193 5.98 -13.76 -9.66
C PHE A 193 4.57 -13.44 -9.15
N ILE A 194 4.41 -13.27 -7.83
CA ILE A 194 3.15 -12.87 -7.19
C ILE A 194 2.62 -11.57 -7.81
N SER A 195 3.47 -10.56 -7.94
CA SER A 195 3.12 -9.26 -8.55
C SER A 195 2.62 -9.42 -9.99
N HIS A 196 3.28 -10.26 -10.78
CA HIS A 196 2.91 -10.48 -12.16
C HIS A 196 1.61 -11.27 -12.33
N VAL A 197 1.48 -12.40 -11.63
CA VAL A 197 0.27 -13.24 -11.70
C VAL A 197 -0.94 -12.46 -11.23
N THR A 198 -0.80 -11.60 -10.22
CA THR A 198 -1.89 -10.73 -9.76
C THR A 198 -2.22 -9.62 -10.75
N THR A 199 -1.22 -8.94 -11.32
CA THR A 199 -1.41 -7.85 -12.29
C THR A 199 -1.99 -8.35 -13.61
N HIS A 200 -1.63 -9.57 -14.05
CA HIS A 200 -2.02 -10.11 -15.36
C HIS A 200 -3.00 -11.27 -15.24
N ARG A 201 -3.68 -11.40 -14.10
CA ARG A 201 -4.58 -12.52 -13.77
C ARG A 201 -5.62 -12.87 -14.83
N TYR A 202 -6.14 -11.88 -15.56
CA TYR A 202 -7.14 -12.07 -16.62
C TYR A 202 -6.53 -12.52 -17.95
N ALA A 203 -5.30 -12.10 -18.26
CA ALA A 203 -4.59 -12.48 -19.47
C ALA A 203 -4.04 -13.91 -19.36
N LEU A 204 -3.55 -14.27 -18.17
CA LEU A 204 -2.97 -15.58 -17.87
C LEU A 204 -4.04 -16.70 -17.79
N ASN A 205 -5.28 -16.35 -17.44
CA ASN A 205 -6.34 -17.33 -17.22
C ASN A 205 -7.48 -17.14 -18.22
N GLN A 206 -7.57 -18.03 -19.19
CA GLN A 206 -8.71 -18.06 -20.10
C GLN A 206 -9.99 -18.45 -19.36
N PRO A 207 -11.15 -17.86 -19.71
CA PRO A 207 -12.43 -18.24 -19.13
C PRO A 207 -12.71 -19.72 -19.42
N SER A 208 -12.66 -20.52 -18.37
CA SER A 208 -13.20 -21.87 -18.42
C SER A 208 -14.74 -21.79 -18.43
N SER A 209 -15.40 -22.68 -19.15
CA SER A 209 -16.88 -22.84 -19.18
C SER A 209 -17.47 -23.31 -17.83
N SER A 210 -16.86 -22.93 -16.71
CA SER A 210 -17.30 -23.30 -15.38
C SER A 210 -18.53 -22.48 -14.98
N LYS A 211 -19.44 -23.08 -14.20
CA LYS A 211 -20.59 -22.41 -13.58
C LYS A 211 -20.19 -21.38 -12.50
N VAL A 212 -18.90 -21.25 -12.21
CA VAL A 212 -18.36 -20.34 -11.20
C VAL A 212 -18.16 -18.96 -11.84
N PRO A 213 -18.50 -17.84 -11.15
CA PRO A 213 -18.20 -16.51 -11.65
C PRO A 213 -16.74 -16.37 -12.05
N TYR A 214 -16.47 -15.76 -13.21
CA TYR A 214 -15.13 -15.72 -13.80
C TYR A 214 -14.08 -15.11 -12.86
N ASP A 215 -14.43 -14.09 -12.08
CA ASP A 215 -13.52 -13.49 -11.07
C ASP A 215 -13.16 -14.45 -9.95
N VAL A 216 -14.10 -15.28 -9.50
CA VAL A 216 -13.85 -16.31 -8.47
C VAL A 216 -12.97 -17.41 -9.03
N PHE A 217 -13.21 -17.82 -10.28
CA PHE A 217 -12.36 -18.76 -11.00
C PHE A 217 -10.93 -18.25 -11.13
N ILE A 218 -10.74 -17.00 -11.59
CA ILE A 218 -9.41 -16.39 -11.73
C ILE A 218 -8.73 -16.26 -10.38
N SER A 219 -9.43 -15.78 -9.36
CA SER A 219 -8.86 -15.63 -8.02
C SER A 219 -8.41 -16.98 -7.44
N SER A 220 -9.17 -18.05 -7.70
CA SER A 220 -8.80 -19.41 -7.34
C SER A 220 -7.56 -19.90 -8.09
N LYS A 221 -7.44 -19.61 -9.40
CA LYS A 221 -6.27 -19.98 -10.21
C LYS A 221 -5.01 -19.22 -9.81
N VAL A 222 -5.12 -17.91 -9.60
CA VAL A 222 -4.02 -17.07 -9.09
C VAL A 222 -3.53 -17.60 -7.74
N ARG A 223 -4.46 -17.91 -6.83
CA ARG A 223 -4.13 -18.45 -5.52
C ARG A 223 -3.42 -19.80 -5.64
N ALA A 224 -3.95 -20.73 -6.43
CA ALA A 224 -3.31 -22.03 -6.65
C ALA A 224 -1.88 -21.88 -7.21
N ALA A 225 -1.69 -21.01 -8.22
CA ALA A 225 -0.37 -20.76 -8.78
C ALA A 225 0.63 -20.18 -7.74
N ILE A 226 0.15 -19.31 -6.84
CA ILE A 226 0.97 -18.77 -5.75
C ILE A 226 1.28 -19.84 -4.69
N HIS A 227 0.34 -20.72 -4.35
CA HIS A 227 0.61 -21.85 -3.46
C HIS A 227 1.70 -22.75 -4.04
N ASP A 228 1.56 -23.18 -5.29
CA ASP A 228 2.52 -24.04 -5.97
C ASP A 228 3.92 -23.39 -5.99
N ALA A 229 3.97 -22.07 -6.21
CA ALA A 229 5.21 -21.30 -6.18
C ALA A 229 5.85 -21.24 -4.79
N VAL A 230 5.05 -21.06 -3.74
CA VAL A 230 5.56 -21.05 -2.37
C VAL A 230 6.04 -22.44 -1.96
N ASP A 231 5.30 -23.49 -2.30
CA ASP A 231 5.69 -24.88 -2.02
C ASP A 231 7.03 -25.23 -2.70
N ALA A 232 7.18 -24.88 -3.98
CA ALA A 232 8.44 -25.07 -4.70
C ALA A 232 9.59 -24.24 -4.08
N SER A 233 9.31 -23.01 -3.64
CA SER A 233 10.28 -22.14 -2.98
C SER A 233 10.75 -22.69 -1.63
N LEU A 234 9.82 -23.14 -0.80
CA LEU A 234 10.11 -23.74 0.50
C LEU A 234 10.83 -25.08 0.37
N ALA A 235 10.46 -25.90 -0.63
CA ALA A 235 11.14 -27.16 -0.91
C ALA A 235 12.61 -26.93 -1.27
N ALA A 236 12.92 -25.94 -2.11
CA ALA A 236 14.30 -25.61 -2.47
C ALA A 236 15.10 -25.02 -1.29
N VAL A 237 14.49 -24.14 -0.49
CA VAL A 237 15.14 -23.54 0.68
C VAL A 237 15.38 -24.57 1.79
N SER A 238 14.59 -25.64 1.87
CA SER A 238 14.76 -26.68 2.90
C SER A 238 16.07 -27.45 2.78
N ALA A 239 16.74 -27.40 1.63
CA ALA A 239 18.08 -27.96 1.43
C ALA A 239 19.22 -26.99 1.77
N ALA A 240 18.93 -25.73 2.12
CA ALA A 240 19.93 -24.73 2.46
C ALA A 240 20.56 -24.98 3.84
N ALA A 241 21.81 -24.54 4.03
CA ALA A 241 22.49 -24.60 5.32
C ALA A 241 21.83 -23.70 6.38
N GLU A 242 21.38 -22.50 5.98
CA GLU A 242 20.65 -21.55 6.83
C GLU A 242 19.28 -21.22 6.21
N PRO A 243 18.24 -22.05 6.43
CA PRO A 243 16.97 -21.92 5.73
C PRO A 243 16.09 -20.76 6.26
N TRP A 244 16.29 -20.31 7.49
CA TRP A 244 15.33 -19.40 8.16
C TRP A 244 15.25 -17.99 7.59
N PRO A 245 16.35 -17.28 7.29
CA PRO A 245 16.25 -15.95 6.68
C PRO A 245 15.48 -15.99 5.35
N LEU A 246 15.67 -17.06 4.56
CA LEU A 246 14.99 -17.25 3.28
C LEU A 246 13.52 -17.62 3.47
N ARG A 247 13.19 -18.48 4.44
CA ARG A 247 11.81 -18.83 4.80
C ARG A 247 11.04 -17.59 5.28
N GLU A 248 11.64 -16.78 6.14
CA GLU A 248 11.03 -15.53 6.60
C GLU A 248 10.72 -14.61 5.41
N ALA A 249 11.69 -14.43 4.50
CA ALA A 249 11.50 -13.59 3.32
C ALA A 249 10.41 -14.12 2.38
N ILE A 250 10.32 -15.44 2.18
CA ILE A 250 9.24 -16.09 1.41
C ILE A 250 7.88 -15.79 2.03
N TRP A 251 7.72 -16.02 3.35
CA TRP A 251 6.44 -15.79 4.02
C TRP A 251 6.07 -14.31 4.11
N SER A 252 7.07 -13.43 4.23
CA SER A 252 6.87 -11.98 4.16
C SER A 252 6.28 -11.55 2.81
N ALA A 253 6.74 -12.14 1.70
CA ALA A 253 6.16 -11.90 0.37
C ALA A 253 4.69 -12.34 0.29
N VAL A 254 4.33 -13.47 0.92
CA VAL A 254 2.94 -13.97 0.98
C VAL A 254 2.05 -13.06 1.83
N VAL A 255 2.54 -12.56 2.96
CA VAL A 255 1.82 -11.59 3.79
C VAL A 255 1.61 -10.27 3.04
N ALA A 256 2.65 -9.77 2.35
CA ALA A 256 2.58 -8.53 1.58
C ALA A 256 1.57 -8.61 0.41
N TRP A 257 1.40 -9.78 -0.18
CA TRP A 257 0.36 -10.06 -1.18
C TRP A 257 -1.06 -9.96 -0.60
N GLY A 258 -1.21 -10.15 0.72
CA GLY A 258 -2.51 -10.28 1.37
C GLY A 258 -3.09 -11.69 1.26
N GLY A 259 -2.23 -12.72 1.28
CA GLY A 259 -2.59 -14.14 1.19
C GLY A 259 -3.38 -14.70 2.38
N TYR A 260 -4.23 -13.91 3.02
CA TYR A 260 -5.10 -14.34 4.11
C TYR A 260 -5.99 -15.50 3.68
N LEU A 261 -6.04 -16.55 4.51
CA LEU A 261 -6.65 -17.83 4.18
C LEU A 261 -8.04 -17.93 4.81
N GLU A 262 -9.09 -17.89 3.99
CA GLU A 262 -10.46 -18.06 4.51
C GLU A 262 -10.93 -19.51 4.49
N THR A 263 -10.34 -20.43 3.69
CA THR A 263 -10.95 -21.76 3.49
C THR A 263 -10.06 -22.96 3.19
N THR A 264 -8.82 -22.79 2.71
CA THR A 264 -7.97 -23.93 2.28
C THR A 264 -6.66 -23.97 3.06
N PRO A 265 -6.41 -25.02 3.86
CA PRO A 265 -5.17 -25.13 4.63
C PRO A 265 -3.97 -25.24 3.68
N TRP A 266 -2.86 -24.60 4.04
CA TRP A 266 -1.57 -24.76 3.36
C TRP A 266 -0.79 -25.86 4.08
N PRO A 267 -0.59 -27.05 3.49
CA PRO A 267 0.14 -28.12 4.15
C PRO A 267 1.58 -27.71 4.54
N CYS A 268 2.22 -26.87 3.71
CA CYS A 268 3.55 -26.35 3.98
C CYS A 268 3.60 -25.37 5.16
N LEU A 269 2.48 -24.71 5.51
CA LEU A 269 2.40 -23.81 6.66
C LEU A 269 2.51 -24.60 7.96
N ALA A 270 1.74 -25.68 8.10
CA ALA A 270 1.80 -26.55 9.27
C ALA A 270 3.22 -27.15 9.44
N ASN A 271 3.81 -27.63 8.33
CA ASN A 271 5.17 -28.16 8.35
C ASN A 271 6.20 -27.08 8.74
N THR A 272 6.11 -25.88 8.17
CA THR A 272 7.03 -24.79 8.49
C THR A 272 6.89 -24.35 9.94
N SER A 273 5.66 -24.29 10.47
CA SER A 273 5.40 -23.97 11.87
C SER A 273 6.01 -25.02 12.80
N ALA A 274 5.76 -26.31 12.54
CA ALA A 274 6.32 -27.40 13.33
C ALA A 274 7.87 -27.34 13.38
N VAL A 275 8.51 -27.11 12.23
CA VAL A 275 9.97 -26.98 12.14
C VAL A 275 10.46 -25.70 12.86
N ALA A 276 9.73 -24.58 12.76
CA ALA A 276 10.12 -23.31 13.40
C ALA A 276 10.00 -23.37 14.93
N GLN A 277 9.07 -24.16 15.45
CA GLN A 277 8.94 -24.39 16.89
C GLN A 277 10.11 -25.21 17.46
N THR A 278 10.86 -25.94 16.62
CA THR A 278 12.06 -26.70 17.05
C THR A 278 13.36 -25.91 16.97
N ASP A 279 13.44 -24.94 16.06
CA ASP A 279 14.63 -24.11 15.85
C ASP A 279 14.30 -22.68 16.27
N LEU A 280 14.59 -22.33 17.52
CA LEU A 280 14.19 -21.07 18.14
C LEU A 280 15.10 -19.89 17.76
N SER A 281 15.61 -19.88 16.53
CA SER A 281 16.38 -18.76 15.98
C SER A 281 15.51 -17.50 15.82
N PRO A 282 16.10 -16.29 15.74
CA PRO A 282 15.34 -15.05 15.57
C PRO A 282 14.41 -15.08 14.33
N HIS A 283 14.93 -15.59 13.21
CA HIS A 283 14.22 -15.70 11.94
C HIS A 283 13.10 -16.75 11.96
N ALA A 284 13.26 -17.83 12.73
CA ALA A 284 12.20 -18.81 12.92
C ALA A 284 11.03 -18.25 13.74
N LEU A 285 11.30 -17.47 14.80
CA LEU A 285 10.26 -16.78 15.56
C LEU A 285 9.54 -15.72 14.72
N LEU A 286 10.26 -14.95 13.90
CA LEU A 286 9.64 -14.02 12.95
C LEU A 286 8.80 -14.77 11.90
N THR A 287 9.27 -15.92 11.42
CA THR A 287 8.50 -16.80 10.55
C THR A 287 7.21 -17.25 11.24
N LEU A 288 7.24 -17.69 12.50
CA LEU A 288 6.03 -18.05 13.26
C LEU A 288 5.05 -16.88 13.38
N ALA A 289 5.52 -15.65 13.62
CA ALA A 289 4.66 -14.48 13.65
C ALA A 289 3.97 -14.21 12.30
N LEU A 290 4.69 -14.44 11.18
CA LEU A 290 4.13 -14.33 9.84
C LEU A 290 3.10 -15.42 9.57
N LEU A 291 3.39 -16.69 9.89
CA LEU A 291 2.48 -17.81 9.71
C LEU A 291 1.18 -17.64 10.51
N GLU A 292 1.32 -17.21 11.75
CA GLU A 292 0.21 -16.86 12.64
C GLU A 292 -0.69 -15.77 12.06
N SER A 293 -0.09 -14.79 11.39
CA SER A 293 -0.85 -13.72 10.72
C SER A 293 -1.60 -14.19 9.47
N LEU A 294 -1.13 -15.26 8.83
CA LEU A 294 -1.74 -15.83 7.62
C LEU A 294 -2.90 -16.78 7.97
N ASP A 295 -2.64 -17.73 8.88
CA ASP A 295 -3.61 -18.72 9.33
C ASP A 295 -3.22 -19.32 10.70
N HIS A 296 -3.79 -18.75 11.76
CA HIS A 296 -3.62 -19.24 13.13
C HIS A 296 -4.02 -20.71 13.30
N ASN A 297 -5.13 -21.13 12.68
CA ASN A 297 -5.68 -22.47 12.91
C ASN A 297 -4.71 -23.54 12.44
N THR A 298 -4.00 -23.27 11.35
CA THR A 298 -2.99 -24.18 10.78
C THR A 298 -1.61 -24.00 11.42
N ALA A 299 -1.27 -22.80 11.93
CA ALA A 299 0.03 -22.54 12.54
C ALA A 299 0.19 -23.24 13.90
N SER A 300 -0.86 -23.30 14.74
CA SER A 300 -0.86 -23.95 16.06
C SER A 300 0.44 -23.76 16.87
N ILE A 301 0.67 -22.55 17.38
CA ILE A 301 1.87 -22.22 18.15
C ILE A 301 1.76 -22.76 19.58
N THR A 302 2.68 -23.63 19.99
CA THR A 302 2.69 -24.23 21.34
C THR A 302 3.83 -23.74 22.25
N ILE A 303 4.77 -22.96 21.71
CA ILE A 303 5.99 -22.48 22.39
C ILE A 303 5.78 -21.26 23.30
N LEU A 304 4.66 -21.18 24.02
CA LEU A 304 4.34 -20.02 24.87
C LEU A 304 5.36 -19.79 25.99
N ASP A 305 5.96 -20.86 26.52
CA ASP A 305 7.02 -20.83 27.53
C ASP A 305 8.23 -20.04 27.05
N TRP A 306 8.71 -20.34 25.85
CA TRP A 306 9.81 -19.64 25.18
C TRP A 306 9.46 -18.21 24.81
N LEU A 307 8.20 -17.96 24.42
CA LEU A 307 7.76 -16.60 24.11
C LEU A 307 7.69 -15.72 25.36
N ILE A 308 7.40 -16.28 26.54
CA ILE A 308 7.34 -15.53 27.79
C ILE A 308 8.74 -15.29 28.36
N ALA A 309 9.64 -16.28 28.26
CA ALA A 309 10.99 -16.22 28.80
C ALA A 309 12.11 -16.33 27.73
N PRO A 310 12.09 -15.52 26.65
CA PRO A 310 13.10 -15.64 25.60
C PRO A 310 14.45 -15.04 26.06
N PRO A 311 15.57 -15.57 25.55
CA PRO A 311 16.87 -14.89 25.62
C PRO A 311 16.78 -13.43 25.14
N PRO A 312 17.61 -12.51 25.67
CA PRO A 312 17.55 -11.08 25.30
C PRO A 312 17.60 -10.81 23.78
N SER A 313 18.38 -11.59 23.03
CA SER A 313 18.47 -11.50 21.57
C SER A 313 17.17 -11.85 20.83
N LEU A 314 16.26 -12.60 21.48
CA LEU A 314 15.01 -13.11 20.93
C LEU A 314 13.77 -12.37 21.44
N GLN A 315 13.92 -11.40 22.35
CA GLN A 315 12.79 -10.65 22.92
C GLN A 315 11.96 -9.93 21.86
N SER A 316 12.60 -9.32 20.85
CA SER A 316 11.88 -8.60 19.78
C SER A 316 11.07 -9.55 18.88
N PRO A 317 11.63 -10.61 18.30
CA PRO A 317 10.85 -11.63 17.58
C PRO A 317 9.73 -12.26 18.41
N ALA A 318 10.00 -12.63 19.67
CA ALA A 318 9.00 -13.21 20.55
C ALA A 318 7.83 -12.25 20.83
N ARG A 319 8.14 -10.95 20.96
CA ARG A 319 7.13 -9.89 21.06
C ARG A 319 6.22 -9.82 19.83
N SER A 320 6.78 -9.96 18.64
CA SER A 320 6.01 -9.98 17.39
C SER A 320 5.06 -11.18 17.33
N VAL A 321 5.50 -12.37 17.76
CA VAL A 321 4.65 -13.57 17.83
C VAL A 321 3.51 -13.39 18.85
N LEU A 322 3.81 -12.91 20.06
CA LEU A 322 2.80 -12.65 21.08
C LEU A 322 1.79 -11.59 20.64
N ALA A 323 2.23 -10.54 19.93
CA ALA A 323 1.34 -9.54 19.36
C ALA A 323 0.42 -10.14 18.28
N ALA A 324 0.94 -11.05 17.45
CA ALA A 324 0.15 -11.77 16.44
C ALA A 324 -0.91 -12.67 17.09
N LEU A 325 -0.53 -13.47 18.10
CA LEU A 325 -1.45 -14.29 18.89
C LEU A 325 -2.55 -13.45 19.56
N LEU A 326 -2.18 -12.34 20.21
CA LEU A 326 -3.14 -11.46 20.86
C LEU A 326 -4.11 -10.84 19.84
N ARG A 327 -3.63 -10.45 18.67
CA ARG A 327 -4.46 -9.96 17.57
C ARG A 327 -5.45 -11.03 17.11
N TYR A 328 -4.99 -12.26 16.90
CA TYR A 328 -5.87 -13.38 16.52
C TYR A 328 -6.97 -13.61 17.57
N HIS A 329 -6.58 -13.81 18.83
CA HIS A 329 -7.54 -14.10 19.90
C HIS A 329 -8.54 -12.96 20.12
N ARG A 330 -8.16 -11.71 19.80
CA ARG A 330 -9.07 -10.57 19.79
C ARG A 330 -10.08 -10.65 18.64
N LEU A 331 -9.64 -10.97 17.44
CA LEU A 331 -10.51 -11.09 16.27
C LEU A 331 -11.48 -12.28 16.40
N SER A 332 -11.02 -13.40 16.96
CA SER A 332 -11.83 -14.61 17.18
C SER A 332 -12.63 -14.60 18.50
N ARG A 333 -12.52 -13.54 19.31
CA ARG A 333 -13.17 -13.41 20.63
C ARG A 333 -12.79 -14.55 21.60
N THR A 334 -11.57 -15.04 21.51
CA THR A 334 -11.01 -16.11 22.38
C THR A 334 -9.87 -15.60 23.27
N VAL A 335 -9.82 -14.30 23.55
CA VAL A 335 -8.80 -13.65 24.40
C VAL A 335 -8.66 -14.34 25.77
N ASP A 336 -9.77 -14.78 26.37
CA ASP A 336 -9.73 -15.51 27.65
C ASP A 336 -8.96 -16.83 27.57
N GLN A 337 -9.01 -17.51 26.42
CA GLN A 337 -8.25 -18.74 26.21
C GLN A 337 -6.75 -18.46 26.17
N LEU A 338 -6.32 -17.41 25.46
CA LEU A 338 -4.93 -16.97 25.46
C LEU A 338 -4.44 -16.66 26.86
N TYR A 339 -5.22 -15.91 27.64
CA TYR A 339 -4.82 -15.59 29.01
C TYR A 339 -4.73 -16.82 29.90
N ARG A 340 -5.66 -17.78 29.79
CA ARG A 340 -5.56 -19.04 30.54
C ARG A 340 -4.30 -19.81 30.16
N SER A 341 -3.97 -19.86 28.87
CA SER A 341 -2.72 -20.47 28.40
C SER A 341 -1.50 -19.74 28.98
N LEU A 342 -1.46 -18.41 28.92
CA LEU A 342 -0.38 -17.60 29.51
C LEU A 342 -0.23 -17.83 31.01
N VAL A 343 -1.33 -17.83 31.77
CA VAL A 343 -1.32 -18.13 33.22
C VAL A 343 -0.80 -19.54 33.47
N SER A 344 -1.32 -20.53 32.74
CA SER A 344 -0.87 -21.92 32.86
C SER A 344 0.62 -22.05 32.56
N THR A 345 1.12 -21.36 31.53
CA THR A 345 2.53 -21.37 31.16
C THR A 345 3.39 -20.72 32.23
N VAL A 346 2.99 -19.55 32.76
CA VAL A 346 3.68 -18.90 33.88
C VAL A 346 3.71 -19.83 35.09
N ASP A 347 2.58 -20.44 35.47
CA ASP A 347 2.52 -21.39 36.57
C ASP A 347 3.49 -22.56 36.33
N THR A 348 3.52 -23.15 35.12
CA THR A 348 4.47 -24.24 34.82
C THR A 348 5.93 -23.82 34.92
N LEU A 349 6.29 -22.64 34.41
CA LEU A 349 7.64 -22.08 34.48
C LEU A 349 8.09 -21.87 35.93
N PHE A 350 7.18 -21.41 36.79
CA PHE A 350 7.51 -21.16 38.20
C PHE A 350 7.32 -22.38 39.12
N THR A 351 6.62 -23.44 38.71
CA THR A 351 6.50 -24.65 39.55
C THR A 351 7.72 -25.58 39.48
N ALA A 352 8.50 -25.54 38.40
CA ALA A 352 9.52 -26.55 38.09
C ALA A 352 10.86 -26.39 38.82
N ALA A 353 10.94 -25.55 39.87
CA ALA A 353 12.15 -24.98 40.49
C ALA A 353 12.50 -23.63 39.85
N PRO A 354 11.83 -22.55 40.28
CA PRO A 354 12.07 -21.26 39.69
C PRO A 354 13.52 -20.81 40.02
N THR A 355 14.09 -19.89 39.26
CA THR A 355 15.38 -19.26 39.57
C THR A 355 15.24 -17.75 39.50
N LEU A 356 16.08 -17.01 40.22
CA LEU A 356 16.14 -15.55 40.12
C LEU A 356 16.40 -15.11 38.66
N ASP A 357 17.19 -15.89 37.93
CA ASP A 357 17.47 -15.64 36.52
C ASP A 357 16.23 -15.81 35.65
N LEU A 358 15.45 -16.88 35.85
CA LEU A 358 14.17 -17.08 35.16
C LEU A 358 13.21 -15.92 35.46
N TYR A 359 13.12 -15.49 36.72
CA TYR A 359 12.32 -14.33 37.08
C TYR A 359 12.75 -13.07 36.32
N ARG A 360 14.05 -12.76 36.31
CA ARG A 360 14.60 -11.60 35.58
C ARG A 360 14.31 -11.68 34.08
N VAL A 361 14.42 -12.87 33.48
CA VAL A 361 14.12 -13.08 32.05
C VAL A 361 12.64 -12.86 31.77
N VAL A 362 11.72 -13.43 32.55
CA VAL A 362 10.27 -13.24 32.36
C VAL A 362 9.88 -11.77 32.54
N VAL A 363 10.46 -11.12 33.56
CA VAL A 363 10.19 -9.72 33.88
C VAL A 363 10.68 -8.75 32.80
N SER A 364 11.89 -8.99 32.29
CA SER A 364 12.43 -8.22 31.17
C SER A 364 11.84 -8.65 29.82
N GLY A 365 11.05 -9.72 29.81
CA GLY A 365 10.52 -10.38 28.63
C GLY A 365 9.44 -9.61 27.88
N PRO A 366 9.02 -10.14 26.72
CA PRO A 366 8.06 -9.50 25.83
C PRO A 366 6.66 -9.38 26.44
N LEU A 367 6.29 -10.26 27.38
CA LEU A 367 4.96 -10.21 28.04
C LEU A 367 4.72 -8.88 28.77
N LEU A 368 5.72 -8.37 29.51
CA LEU A 368 5.63 -7.12 30.26
C LEU A 368 6.06 -5.88 29.45
N THR A 369 6.72 -6.08 28.31
CA THR A 369 7.08 -4.98 27.39
C THR A 369 6.08 -4.79 26.25
N LEU A 370 5.19 -5.75 26.00
CA LEU A 370 4.02 -5.57 25.15
C LEU A 370 3.22 -4.38 25.69
N ASP A 371 2.90 -3.45 24.78
CA ASP A 371 2.09 -2.28 25.11
C ASP A 371 0.61 -2.72 25.16
N LEU A 372 0.33 -3.66 26.07
CA LEU A 372 -0.99 -4.22 26.36
C LEU A 372 -2.07 -3.12 26.53
N PRO A 373 -1.76 -1.95 27.13
CA PRO A 373 -2.73 -0.85 27.24
C PRO A 373 -3.17 -0.28 25.88
N ARG A 374 -2.28 -0.22 24.88
CA ARG A 374 -2.64 0.24 23.52
C ARG A 374 -3.47 -0.79 22.75
N LEU A 375 -3.43 -2.04 23.18
CA LEU A 375 -4.17 -3.15 22.59
C LEU A 375 -5.52 -3.40 23.29
N ALA A 376 -5.86 -2.64 24.34
CA ALA A 376 -6.99 -2.86 25.23
C ALA A 376 -8.36 -2.37 24.68
N VAL A 377 -9.31 -3.32 24.58
CA VAL A 377 -10.66 -3.23 25.19
C VAL A 377 -10.44 -3.29 26.72
N PRO A 378 -11.23 -2.64 27.61
CA PRO A 378 -10.86 -2.36 29.01
C PRO A 378 -10.18 -3.54 29.71
N PHE A 379 -8.85 -3.47 29.76
CA PHE A 379 -7.94 -4.42 30.40
C PHE A 379 -8.13 -4.55 31.92
N PRO A 380 -8.47 -3.49 32.69
CA PRO A 380 -8.36 -3.56 34.15
C PRO A 380 -9.41 -4.43 34.84
N THR A 381 -10.44 -4.94 34.14
CA THR A 381 -11.51 -5.75 34.76
C THR A 381 -11.44 -7.24 34.45
N SER A 382 -10.46 -7.71 33.65
CA SER A 382 -10.33 -9.16 33.41
C SER A 382 -9.71 -9.84 34.63
N PRO A 383 -10.43 -10.76 35.32
CA PRO A 383 -9.89 -11.50 36.46
C PRO A 383 -8.64 -12.32 36.09
N LEU A 384 -8.47 -12.65 34.81
CA LEU A 384 -7.30 -13.35 34.28
C LEU A 384 -6.06 -12.46 34.20
N ALA A 385 -6.21 -11.18 33.84
CA ALA A 385 -5.08 -10.24 33.88
C ALA A 385 -4.63 -9.98 35.33
N GLN A 386 -5.59 -9.89 36.26
CA GLN A 386 -5.31 -9.83 37.69
C GLN A 386 -4.63 -11.11 38.20
N ALA A 387 -5.02 -12.29 37.70
CA ALA A 387 -4.36 -13.54 38.04
C ALA A 387 -2.87 -13.52 37.64
N ILE A 388 -2.54 -13.10 36.41
CA ILE A 388 -1.14 -12.95 35.95
C ILE A 388 -0.37 -11.99 36.88
N CYS A 389 -0.94 -10.82 37.16
CA CYS A 389 -0.28 -9.83 38.03
C CYS A 389 -0.10 -10.34 39.46
N SER A 390 -1.13 -10.98 40.03
CA SER A 390 -1.09 -11.55 41.38
C SER A 390 -0.02 -12.63 41.52
N ARG A 391 0.21 -13.43 40.46
CA ARG A 391 1.27 -14.43 40.45
C ARG A 391 2.64 -13.79 40.53
N PHE A 392 2.91 -12.74 39.75
CA PHE A 392 4.17 -12.00 39.84
C PHE A 392 4.39 -11.33 41.20
N VAL A 393 3.31 -10.91 41.86
CA VAL A 393 3.35 -10.33 43.21
C VAL A 393 3.57 -11.39 44.29
N SER A 394 3.06 -12.61 44.09
CA SER A 394 3.15 -13.72 45.06
C SER A 394 4.49 -14.45 45.07
N ILE A 395 5.43 -14.08 44.19
CA ILE A 395 6.78 -14.65 44.18
C ILE A 395 7.49 -14.24 45.48
N PRO A 396 8.14 -15.17 46.21
CA PRO A 396 8.67 -14.93 47.55
C PRO A 396 9.53 -13.67 47.65
N ASP A 397 9.41 -12.93 48.76
CA ASP A 397 10.17 -11.70 49.00
C ASP A 397 11.69 -11.92 48.91
N ASP A 398 12.17 -13.12 49.22
CA ASP A 398 13.59 -13.52 49.15
C ASP A 398 14.15 -13.50 47.71
N TRP A 399 13.27 -13.44 46.72
CA TRP A 399 13.59 -13.38 45.28
C TRP A 399 13.48 -11.97 44.74
N ARG A 400 12.89 -11.06 45.51
CA ARG A 400 13.08 -9.64 45.26
C ARG A 400 14.57 -9.40 45.45
N PRO A 401 15.25 -8.82 44.45
CA PRO A 401 16.70 -8.74 44.45
C PRO A 401 17.18 -8.05 45.72
N THR A 402 17.78 -8.83 46.63
CA THR A 402 18.41 -8.33 47.84
C THR A 402 19.72 -7.63 47.44
N SER A 403 19.80 -6.34 47.75
CA SER A 403 20.99 -5.45 47.75
C SER A 403 21.73 -5.13 46.43
N THR A 404 21.44 -5.75 45.28
CA THR A 404 22.19 -5.49 44.03
C THR A 404 21.39 -5.01 42.81
N ALA A 405 20.05 -5.11 42.82
CA ALA A 405 19.26 -4.42 41.79
C ALA A 405 19.05 -2.97 42.22
N THR A 406 19.13 -2.05 41.27
CA THR A 406 18.89 -0.64 41.57
C THR A 406 17.43 -0.47 42.04
N PRO A 407 17.15 0.44 43.00
CA PRO A 407 15.78 0.80 43.39
C PRO A 407 14.88 1.12 42.18
N VAL A 408 15.47 1.63 41.10
CA VAL A 408 14.85 1.91 39.80
C VAL A 408 14.27 0.65 39.15
N ASP A 409 14.96 -0.49 39.18
CA ASP A 409 14.47 -1.75 38.59
C ASP A 409 13.27 -2.31 39.35
N GLN A 410 13.28 -2.18 40.69
CA GLN A 410 12.17 -2.59 41.55
C GLN A 410 10.92 -1.72 41.32
N VAL A 411 11.12 -0.41 41.16
CA VAL A 411 10.06 0.55 40.90
C VAL A 411 9.53 0.46 39.47
N LEU A 412 10.38 0.27 38.46
CA LEU A 412 9.94 0.06 37.07
C LEU A 412 9.19 -1.26 36.92
N LEU A 413 9.60 -2.30 37.63
CA LEU A 413 8.89 -3.58 37.65
C LEU A 413 7.53 -3.46 38.33
N ALA A 414 7.50 -2.83 39.50
CA ALA A 414 6.26 -2.51 40.19
C ALA A 414 5.35 -1.64 39.31
N ALA A 415 5.85 -0.57 38.72
CA ALA A 415 5.10 0.32 37.83
C ALA A 415 4.62 -0.37 36.55
N ARG A 416 5.41 -1.27 35.94
CA ARG A 416 5.02 -2.03 34.74
C ARG A 416 3.96 -3.09 35.04
N ILE A 417 4.15 -3.89 36.10
CA ILE A 417 3.14 -4.85 36.57
C ILE A 417 1.85 -4.11 36.97
N ARG A 418 1.96 -2.91 37.56
CA ARG A 418 0.83 -2.09 38.00
C ARG A 418 0.17 -1.26 36.90
N SER A 419 0.85 -0.99 35.78
CA SER A 419 0.24 -0.36 34.60
C SER A 419 -0.81 -1.26 33.91
N ILE A 420 -0.88 -2.54 34.30
CA ILE A 420 -1.75 -3.58 33.74
C ILE A 420 -3.00 -3.83 34.61
N GLY A 421 -3.08 -3.34 35.86
CA GLY A 421 -4.22 -3.54 36.76
C GLY A 421 -4.54 -2.33 37.66
N ALA A 422 -5.83 -2.13 38.00
CA ALA A 422 -6.31 -1.03 38.84
C ALA A 422 -6.50 -1.43 40.32
N ASP A 423 -6.49 -0.40 41.18
CA ASP A 423 -6.69 -0.34 42.64
C ASP A 423 -5.50 -0.77 43.53
N PHE A 424 -4.41 0.01 43.49
CA PHE A 424 -3.38 -0.04 44.52
C PHE A 424 -3.07 1.38 45.03
N ASP A 425 -3.03 1.55 46.35
CA ASP A 425 -2.66 2.81 46.99
C ASP A 425 -1.17 3.12 46.72
N LEU A 426 -0.92 4.16 45.92
CA LEU A 426 0.43 4.58 45.50
C LEU A 426 1.07 5.58 46.46
N THR A 427 0.36 5.99 47.50
CA THR A 427 0.84 6.89 48.56
C THR A 427 2.18 6.43 49.18
N PRO A 428 2.45 5.13 49.40
CA PRO A 428 3.73 4.66 49.94
C PRO A 428 4.94 4.79 48.99
N LEU A 429 4.73 5.00 47.69
CA LEU A 429 5.83 5.19 46.72
C LEU A 429 6.22 6.65 46.57
N LEU A 430 5.33 7.58 46.95
CA LEU A 430 5.64 9.01 46.99
C LEU A 430 6.54 9.38 48.18
N SER A 431 6.71 8.47 49.15
CA SER A 431 7.62 8.63 50.30
C SER A 431 9.06 8.17 50.02
N VAL A 432 9.40 7.85 48.76
CA VAL A 432 10.79 7.54 48.38
C VAL A 432 11.65 8.79 48.54
N SER A 433 12.74 8.69 49.30
CA SER A 433 13.63 9.81 49.62
C SER A 433 14.61 10.18 48.49
N GLU A 434 14.77 9.31 47.48
CA GLU A 434 15.62 9.59 46.32
C GLU A 434 14.89 10.48 45.29
N PRO A 435 15.38 11.70 45.01
CA PRO A 435 14.68 12.67 44.17
C PRO A 435 14.55 12.23 42.72
N GLU A 436 15.59 11.65 42.12
CA GLU A 436 15.57 11.15 40.73
C GLU A 436 14.56 10.00 40.56
N LEU A 437 14.42 9.16 41.58
CA LEU A 437 13.47 8.05 41.60
C LEU A 437 12.03 8.54 41.79
N LYS A 438 11.83 9.50 42.71
CA LYS A 438 10.54 10.18 42.89
C LYS A 438 10.07 10.84 41.59
N GLU A 439 10.98 11.48 40.84
CA GLU A 439 10.70 12.09 39.55
C GLU A 439 10.25 11.07 38.48
N GLN A 440 10.96 9.94 38.34
CA GLN A 440 10.58 8.88 37.39
C GLN A 440 9.23 8.23 37.74
N ILE A 441 8.95 8.05 39.04
CA ILE A 441 7.65 7.57 39.54
C ILE A 441 6.53 8.52 39.12
N ILE A 442 6.73 9.82 39.34
CA ILE A 442 5.76 10.85 38.99
C ILE A 442 5.52 10.88 37.46
N LEU A 443 6.57 10.84 36.64
CA LEU A 443 6.43 10.83 35.18
C LEU A 443 5.71 9.58 34.65
N ALA A 444 5.97 8.41 35.23
CA ALA A 444 5.25 7.19 34.90
C ALA A 444 3.75 7.29 35.25
N MET A 445 3.43 7.84 36.43
CA MET A 445 2.05 8.04 36.90
C MET A 445 1.29 9.07 36.04
N LEU A 446 1.94 10.17 35.63
CA LEU A 446 1.37 11.14 34.70
C LEU A 446 1.09 10.54 33.32
N LYS A 447 1.99 9.69 32.81
CA LYS A 447 1.79 9.00 31.54
C LYS A 447 0.58 8.06 31.61
N GLN A 448 0.35 7.39 32.74
CA GLN A 448 -0.81 6.53 32.96
C GLN A 448 -2.13 7.33 32.99
N CYS A 449 -2.13 8.51 33.60
CA CYS A 449 -3.29 9.42 33.60
C CYS A 449 -3.67 9.89 32.17
N SER A 450 -2.69 10.11 31.29
CA SER A 450 -2.96 10.48 29.89
C SER A 450 -3.66 9.39 29.06
N TYR A 451 -3.69 8.15 29.55
CA TYR A 451 -4.45 7.04 28.96
C TYR A 451 -5.87 6.86 29.55
N GLY A 452 -6.35 7.82 30.35
CA GLY A 452 -7.72 7.84 30.85
C GLY A 452 -7.93 7.19 32.22
N SER A 453 -6.86 6.86 32.94
CA SER A 453 -6.94 6.43 34.35
C SER A 453 -7.16 7.64 35.28
N PRO A 454 -7.94 7.51 36.37
CA PRO A 454 -8.11 8.57 37.35
C PRO A 454 -6.79 8.91 38.05
N CYS A 455 -6.56 10.21 38.30
CA CYS A 455 -5.35 10.70 38.97
C CYS A 455 -5.32 10.21 40.42
N PRO A 456 -4.27 9.49 40.87
CA PRO A 456 -4.20 8.97 42.24
C PRO A 456 -4.02 10.11 43.27
N PRO A 457 -4.56 9.95 44.49
CA PRO A 457 -4.41 10.94 45.55
C PRO A 457 -2.94 11.17 45.89
N GLY A 458 -2.54 12.43 46.08
CA GLY A 458 -1.16 12.83 46.39
C GLY A 458 -0.22 12.95 45.18
N LEU A 459 -0.59 12.49 43.97
CA LEU A 459 0.26 12.68 42.78
C LEU A 459 0.43 14.15 42.41
N VAL A 460 -0.64 14.93 42.55
CA VAL A 460 -0.62 16.38 42.28
C VAL A 460 0.34 17.06 43.25
N ASP A 461 0.22 16.75 44.54
CA ASP A 461 1.10 17.31 45.58
C ASP A 461 2.56 16.89 45.33
N ALA A 462 2.80 15.63 44.95
CA ALA A 462 4.14 15.16 44.61
C ALA A 462 4.73 15.82 43.35
N VAL A 463 3.92 16.14 42.33
CA VAL A 463 4.34 16.91 41.16
C VAL A 463 4.72 18.33 41.56
N LEU A 464 3.91 18.97 42.42
CA LEU A 464 4.15 20.33 42.90
C LEU A 464 5.36 20.42 43.84
N GLU A 465 5.66 19.37 44.59
CA GLU A 465 6.84 19.25 45.45
C GLU A 465 8.13 18.91 44.67
N SER A 466 8.01 18.52 43.40
CA SER A 466 9.15 18.16 42.55
C SER A 466 9.52 19.30 41.61
N ASP A 467 10.82 19.50 41.34
CA ASP A 467 11.34 20.49 40.37
C ASP A 467 11.10 20.06 38.89
N LEU A 468 9.95 19.44 38.60
CA LEU A 468 9.60 18.92 37.28
C LEU A 468 9.30 20.04 36.27
N SER A 469 9.71 19.82 35.02
CA SER A 469 9.56 20.80 33.93
C SER A 469 8.10 21.18 33.61
N SER A 470 7.92 22.34 32.97
CA SER A 470 6.64 22.88 32.47
C SER A 470 5.83 21.92 31.58
N ALA A 471 6.44 20.87 31.02
CA ALA A 471 5.74 19.83 30.26
C ALA A 471 4.89 18.90 31.14
N ALA A 472 5.30 18.65 32.39
CA ALA A 472 4.55 17.84 33.36
C ALA A 472 3.29 18.56 33.84
N LEU A 473 3.39 19.88 34.05
CA LEU A 473 2.26 20.76 34.39
C LEU A 473 1.24 20.85 33.26
N TRP A 474 1.70 20.95 32.00
CA TRP A 474 0.82 20.96 30.84
C TRP A 474 0.05 19.64 30.65
N LEU A 475 0.69 18.49 30.89
CA LEU A 475 0.04 17.17 30.87
C LEU A 475 -1.05 17.05 31.95
N LEU A 476 -0.86 17.72 33.09
CA LEU A 476 -1.83 17.76 34.19
C LEU A 476 -3.05 18.63 33.86
N GLU A 477 -2.84 19.83 33.33
CA GLU A 477 -3.94 20.73 32.90
C GLU A 477 -4.79 20.14 31.77
N SER A 478 -4.17 19.37 30.88
CA SER A 478 -4.84 18.79 29.71
C SER A 478 -5.84 17.67 30.06
N HIS A 479 -5.73 17.09 31.27
CA HIS A 479 -6.40 15.84 31.61
C HIS A 479 -7.08 15.84 32.99
N ALA A 480 -6.91 16.88 33.82
CA ALA A 480 -7.64 17.05 35.06
C ALA A 480 -9.13 17.37 34.80
N THR A 481 -10.01 16.85 35.66
CA THR A 481 -11.44 17.20 35.63
C THR A 481 -11.65 18.62 36.16
N ASN A 482 -12.76 19.28 35.77
CA ASN A 482 -13.06 20.64 36.24
C ASN A 482 -13.15 20.73 37.78
N ASP A 483 -13.63 19.67 38.45
CA ASP A 483 -13.69 19.61 39.91
C ASP A 483 -12.29 19.57 40.55
N GLN A 484 -11.32 18.93 39.87
CA GLN A 484 -9.91 18.95 40.26
C GLN A 484 -9.26 20.30 39.97
N LEU A 485 -9.66 21.00 38.90
CA LEU A 485 -9.18 22.35 38.57
C LEU A 485 -9.80 23.44 39.46
N ASP A 486 -10.99 23.21 40.02
CA ASP A 486 -11.66 24.18 40.88
C ASP A 486 -11.12 24.20 42.32
N SER A 487 -10.45 23.13 42.78
CA SER A 487 -9.68 23.15 44.04
C SER A 487 -8.45 24.07 43.98
N PHE A 488 -8.01 24.51 42.79
CA PHE A 488 -6.89 25.44 42.58
C PHE A 488 -7.24 26.91 42.87
N LYS A 489 -8.51 27.27 43.08
CA LYS A 489 -8.94 28.68 43.16
C LYS A 489 -8.82 29.34 44.54
N GLN A 490 -8.13 28.73 45.51
CA GLN A 490 -7.84 29.38 46.80
C GLN A 490 -6.38 29.88 46.87
N PRO A 491 -6.13 31.18 47.20
CA PRO A 491 -4.84 31.80 46.92
C PRO A 491 -3.93 31.86 48.15
N ALA A 492 -2.63 31.62 47.96
CA ALA A 492 -1.53 32.39 48.58
C ALA A 492 -0.15 31.93 48.05
N SER A 493 0.11 32.17 46.75
CA SER A 493 1.45 32.43 46.16
C SER A 493 1.45 31.91 44.72
N LEU A 494 1.46 32.83 43.75
CA LEU A 494 2.10 32.68 42.44
C LEU A 494 1.89 33.99 41.68
N SER A 495 2.93 34.82 41.68
CA SER A 495 2.96 36.13 41.04
C SER A 495 3.42 36.03 39.58
N ALA A 496 2.71 36.77 38.73
CA ALA A 496 3.21 37.56 37.59
C ALA A 496 3.76 36.90 36.30
N ALA A 497 3.99 35.59 36.19
CA ALA A 497 4.57 35.03 34.95
C ALA A 497 3.56 34.59 33.86
N VAL A 498 2.26 34.47 34.16
CA VAL A 498 1.31 33.75 33.26
C VAL A 498 0.42 34.68 32.41
N TRP A 499 0.44 36.00 32.60
CA TRP A 499 -0.60 36.90 32.05
C TRP A 499 -0.19 37.88 30.94
N GLU A 500 0.97 37.74 30.30
CA GLU A 500 1.43 38.65 29.22
C GLU A 500 1.72 37.91 27.89
N LEU A 501 0.68 37.32 27.27
CA LEU A 501 0.79 36.70 25.93
C LEU A 501 -0.36 36.91 24.92
N PRO A 502 -1.34 37.81 25.11
CA PRO A 502 -2.26 38.18 24.01
C PRO A 502 -2.24 39.66 23.58
N ARG A 503 -1.17 40.43 23.82
CA ARG A 503 -1.12 41.88 23.46
C ARG A 503 -0.44 42.26 22.14
N LEU A 504 0.06 41.31 21.34
CA LEU A 504 0.79 41.63 20.09
C LEU A 504 0.02 41.39 18.77
N ALA A 505 -1.29 41.11 18.81
CA ALA A 505 -2.06 40.77 17.61
C ALA A 505 -3.12 41.81 17.17
N SER A 506 -2.99 43.09 17.54
CA SER A 506 -3.94 44.12 17.06
C SER A 506 -3.30 45.48 16.75
N ARG A 507 -2.65 45.56 15.58
CA ARG A 507 -2.47 46.83 14.85
C ARG A 507 -2.54 46.56 13.35
N LEU A 508 -3.64 46.95 12.71
CA LEU A 508 -3.72 47.67 11.43
C LEU A 508 -5.20 47.86 11.01
N GLU A 509 -5.68 49.05 11.33
CA GLU A 509 -6.58 49.98 10.60
C GLU A 509 -7.74 49.45 9.72
N TYR A 510 -8.94 49.89 10.11
CA TYR A 510 -10.13 50.11 9.29
C TYR A 510 -10.06 51.45 8.54
N PRO A 511 -10.93 51.69 7.54
CA PRO A 511 -11.71 52.92 7.58
C PRO A 511 -13.24 52.70 7.60
N SER A 512 -13.88 53.71 8.18
CA SER A 512 -15.23 53.76 8.74
C SER A 512 -16.40 53.92 7.75
N SER A 513 -17.59 53.48 8.17
CA SER A 513 -18.89 54.20 8.19
C SER A 513 -20.00 53.17 8.45
N ALA A 514 -21.16 53.38 9.07
CA ALA A 514 -21.82 54.48 9.74
C ALA A 514 -22.79 53.88 10.79
N ARG A 515 -23.09 54.63 11.85
CA ARG A 515 -24.15 54.36 12.85
C ARG A 515 -25.52 54.71 12.28
N PRO A 516 -26.63 54.12 12.78
CA PRO A 516 -27.37 54.85 13.81
C PRO A 516 -27.94 54.01 14.96
N THR A 517 -28.40 54.76 15.96
CA THR A 517 -28.75 54.48 17.36
C THR A 517 -30.23 54.21 17.64
N ARG A 518 -30.49 53.57 18.80
CA ARG A 518 -31.67 53.57 19.73
C ARG A 518 -32.26 52.16 19.91
N SER A 519 -32.81 51.71 21.04
CA SER A 519 -32.81 52.11 22.46
C SER A 519 -33.54 50.99 23.26
N ALA A 520 -33.09 50.71 24.49
CA ALA A 520 -33.80 50.21 25.71
C ALA A 520 -35.12 49.41 25.58
N ARG A 521 -35.37 48.28 26.27
CA ARG A 521 -35.37 47.99 27.73
C ARG A 521 -35.53 46.44 27.96
N PRO A 522 -35.38 45.93 29.19
CA PRO A 522 -35.14 44.50 29.48
C PRO A 522 -36.40 43.72 29.88
N ALA A 523 -36.44 42.40 29.62
CA ALA A 523 -37.36 41.50 30.31
C ALA A 523 -36.91 40.03 30.33
N ARG A 524 -36.74 39.53 31.57
CA ARG A 524 -37.11 38.20 32.12
C ARG A 524 -36.57 36.92 31.47
N SER A 525 -35.69 36.27 32.21
CA SER A 525 -35.28 34.86 32.10
C SER A 525 -36.37 33.87 32.55
N PRO A 526 -36.59 32.76 31.82
CA PRO A 526 -37.16 31.53 32.34
C PRO A 526 -36.11 30.38 32.39
N PRO A 527 -36.42 29.24 33.03
CA PRO A 527 -35.46 28.45 33.77
C PRO A 527 -34.62 27.49 32.90
N VAL A 528 -33.40 27.24 33.41
CA VAL A 528 -32.40 26.31 32.87
C VAL A 528 -32.88 24.87 33.04
N ARG A 529 -32.93 24.11 31.93
CA ARG A 529 -32.90 22.64 31.91
C ARG A 529 -31.52 22.19 31.39
N PRO A 530 -30.96 21.08 31.91
CA PRO A 530 -29.63 20.64 31.54
C PRO A 530 -29.67 20.01 30.15
N GLY A 531 -28.96 20.62 29.20
CA GLY A 531 -28.77 20.11 27.85
C GLY A 531 -27.37 20.49 27.38
N SER A 532 -26.39 19.68 27.75
CA SER A 532 -25.02 19.75 27.24
C SER A 532 -25.02 19.48 25.73
N GLY A 533 -24.69 20.51 24.95
CA GLY A 533 -24.53 20.40 23.49
C GLY A 533 -24.85 21.66 22.68
N ARG A 534 -25.50 22.69 23.26
CA ARG A 534 -25.94 23.87 22.48
C ARG A 534 -24.94 25.02 22.33
N LEU A 535 -23.82 25.02 23.06
CA LEU A 535 -22.91 26.18 23.08
C LEU A 535 -21.86 26.20 21.95
N LEU A 536 -21.68 25.13 21.17
CA LEU A 536 -20.73 25.09 20.04
C LEU A 536 -21.35 25.49 18.68
N ARG A 537 -22.68 25.56 18.58
CA ARG A 537 -23.40 25.67 17.30
C ARG A 537 -23.33 27.03 16.62
N PRO A 538 -23.47 28.18 17.33
CA PRO A 538 -23.37 29.49 16.69
C PRO A 538 -21.99 29.75 16.10
N HIS A 539 -20.96 29.13 16.67
CA HIS A 539 -19.57 29.31 16.27
C HIS A 539 -19.23 28.57 14.97
N LEU A 540 -19.78 27.37 14.74
CA LEU A 540 -19.52 26.62 13.49
C LEU A 540 -20.03 27.34 12.24
N HIS A 541 -21.25 27.88 12.28
CA HIS A 541 -21.81 28.63 11.15
C HIS A 541 -21.05 29.93 10.84
N ALA A 542 -20.44 30.55 11.86
CA ALA A 542 -19.62 31.75 11.69
C ALA A 542 -18.20 31.44 11.17
N ILE A 543 -17.66 30.26 11.48
CA ILE A 543 -16.29 29.86 11.15
C ILE A 543 -16.19 29.29 9.72
N ILE A 544 -17.20 28.54 9.24
CA ILE A 544 -17.17 27.90 7.91
C ILE A 544 -16.93 28.91 6.77
N PRO A 545 -17.52 30.13 6.75
CA PRO A 545 -17.25 31.14 5.73
C PRO A 545 -15.88 31.82 5.82
N SER A 546 -14.98 31.42 6.72
CA SER A 546 -13.62 31.98 6.82
C SER A 546 -12.54 30.92 7.08
N ALA A 547 -12.93 29.66 7.30
CA ALA A 547 -12.02 28.58 7.62
C ALA A 547 -11.08 28.23 6.44
N PRO A 548 -9.78 27.99 6.71
CA PRO A 548 -8.85 27.48 5.71
C PRO A 548 -9.16 26.01 5.36
N ILE A 549 -8.86 25.60 4.13
CA ILE A 549 -9.20 24.27 3.58
C ILE A 549 -8.69 23.10 4.45
N PRO A 550 -7.46 23.11 5.01
CA PRO A 550 -7.00 22.05 5.91
C PRO A 550 -7.85 21.91 7.18
N LEU A 551 -8.40 23.04 7.68
CA LEU A 551 -9.27 23.05 8.84
C LEU A 551 -10.64 22.47 8.50
N LEU A 552 -11.19 22.79 7.33
CA LEU A 552 -12.42 22.15 6.82
C LEU A 552 -12.23 20.64 6.62
N ARG A 553 -11.06 20.21 6.11
CA ARG A 553 -10.70 18.79 5.97
C ARG A 553 -10.70 18.07 7.32
N ASN A 554 -10.05 18.65 8.33
CA ASN A 554 -10.02 18.08 9.68
C ASN A 554 -11.41 18.07 10.35
N LEU A 555 -12.22 19.10 10.09
CA LEU A 555 -13.60 19.18 10.61
C LEU A 555 -14.47 18.06 10.04
N VAL A 556 -14.34 17.78 8.74
CA VAL A 556 -15.05 16.69 8.06
C VAL A 556 -14.55 15.30 8.51
N THR A 557 -13.24 15.11 8.71
CA THR A 557 -12.69 13.80 9.11
C THR A 557 -12.92 13.46 10.58
N GLN A 558 -12.82 14.43 11.48
CA GLN A 558 -12.86 14.18 12.93
C GLN A 558 -14.26 14.28 13.55
N ARG A 559 -15.21 14.99 12.92
CA ARG A 559 -16.56 15.25 13.50
C ARG A 559 -17.70 14.64 12.67
N ARG A 560 -17.46 13.43 12.17
CA ARG A 560 -18.32 12.64 11.25
C ARG A 560 -19.80 12.54 11.63
N GLY A 561 -20.15 12.54 12.92
CA GLY A 561 -21.55 12.39 13.39
C GLY A 561 -22.29 13.69 13.70
N MET A 562 -21.65 14.85 13.55
CA MET A 562 -22.19 16.13 14.06
C MET A 562 -22.61 17.14 12.99
N LEU A 563 -22.26 16.91 11.73
CA LEU A 563 -22.55 17.84 10.63
C LEU A 563 -23.97 17.61 10.08
N GLN A 564 -24.75 18.69 9.99
CA GLN A 564 -26.09 18.65 9.38
C GLN A 564 -26.01 18.95 7.86
N PRO A 565 -27.03 18.60 7.07
CA PRO A 565 -27.06 18.87 5.62
C PRO A 565 -26.80 20.33 5.24
N SER A 566 -27.20 21.28 6.10
CA SER A 566 -26.94 22.72 5.90
C SER A 566 -25.47 23.09 6.05
N ASP A 567 -24.75 22.44 6.97
CA ASP A 567 -23.31 22.66 7.18
C ASP A 567 -22.53 22.09 5.99
N ILE A 568 -22.95 20.91 5.52
CA ILE A 568 -22.41 20.26 4.32
C ILE A 568 -22.63 21.14 3.09
N ALA A 569 -23.82 21.71 2.90
CA ALA A 569 -24.13 22.62 1.80
C ALA A 569 -23.27 23.90 1.84
N ALA A 570 -23.05 24.48 3.03
CA ALA A 570 -22.20 25.66 3.21
C ALA A 570 -20.72 25.37 2.91
N ILE A 571 -20.21 24.23 3.38
CA ILE A 571 -18.84 23.75 3.09
C ILE A 571 -18.68 23.51 1.59
N LEU A 572 -19.67 22.91 0.93
CA LEU A 572 -19.64 22.63 -0.51
C LEU A 572 -19.73 23.89 -1.36
N SER A 573 -20.59 24.84 -1.02
CA SER A 573 -20.70 26.14 -1.71
C SER A 573 -19.38 26.92 -1.65
N ARG A 574 -18.70 26.88 -0.50
CA ARG A 574 -17.36 27.44 -0.30
C ARG A 574 -16.32 26.77 -1.20
N LEU A 575 -16.26 25.43 -1.18
CA LEU A 575 -15.30 24.65 -1.96
C LEU A 575 -15.47 24.89 -3.46
N LEU A 576 -16.72 24.96 -3.94
CA LEU A 576 -17.04 25.28 -5.32
C LEU A 576 -16.63 26.70 -5.72
N PHE A 577 -16.72 27.68 -4.82
CA PHE A 577 -16.27 29.05 -5.07
C PHE A 577 -14.74 29.18 -5.11
N THR A 578 -14.02 28.39 -4.31
CA THR A 578 -12.54 28.36 -4.29
C THR A 578 -11.89 27.57 -5.43
N LEU A 579 -12.66 26.85 -6.24
CA LEU A 579 -12.17 26.04 -7.37
C LEU A 579 -11.46 26.85 -8.48
N CYS A 580 -11.50 28.19 -8.45
CA CYS A 580 -10.69 29.03 -9.34
C CYS A 580 -9.18 29.08 -9.00
N GLY A 581 -8.72 28.51 -7.89
CA GLY A 581 -7.31 28.68 -7.48
C GLY A 581 -6.63 27.56 -6.68
N THR A 582 -7.26 26.40 -6.47
CA THR A 582 -6.70 25.32 -5.65
C THR A 582 -6.44 24.04 -6.45
N THR A 583 -5.56 23.17 -5.92
CA THR A 583 -5.27 21.87 -6.53
C THR A 583 -6.52 20.99 -6.58
N VAL A 584 -6.81 20.48 -7.78
CA VAL A 584 -7.97 19.62 -8.09
C VAL A 584 -8.04 18.38 -7.15
N ALA A 585 -6.91 17.91 -6.65
CA ALA A 585 -6.80 16.73 -5.79
C ALA A 585 -7.49 16.88 -4.43
N ASP A 586 -7.31 18.01 -3.72
CA ASP A 586 -7.91 18.22 -2.40
C ASP A 586 -9.43 18.41 -2.49
N THR A 587 -9.90 19.02 -3.58
CA THR A 587 -11.33 19.20 -3.82
C THR A 587 -11.99 17.88 -4.18
N ILE A 588 -11.35 17.04 -5.00
CA ILE A 588 -11.85 15.69 -5.28
C ILE A 588 -11.84 14.83 -4.01
N PHE A 589 -10.81 14.89 -3.17
CA PHE A 589 -10.77 14.13 -1.92
C PHE A 589 -11.98 14.46 -1.02
N ILE A 590 -12.26 15.76 -0.82
CA ILE A 590 -13.38 16.21 0.00
C ILE A 590 -14.72 15.85 -0.66
N LEU A 591 -14.85 16.01 -1.98
CA LEU A 591 -16.07 15.66 -2.71
C LEU A 591 -16.36 14.15 -2.71
N THR A 592 -15.36 13.30 -2.91
CA THR A 592 -15.50 11.84 -2.84
C THR A 592 -15.85 11.39 -1.42
N HIS A 593 -15.26 12.03 -0.41
CA HIS A 593 -15.56 11.73 0.99
C HIS A 593 -16.98 12.18 1.39
N LEU A 594 -17.45 13.33 0.91
CA LEU A 594 -18.83 13.80 1.12
C LEU A 594 -19.86 13.02 0.30
N ALA A 595 -19.53 12.61 -0.93
CA ALA A 595 -20.39 11.78 -1.77
C ALA A 595 -20.61 10.38 -1.17
N SER A 596 -19.62 9.84 -0.46
CA SER A 596 -19.77 8.56 0.28
C SER A 596 -20.75 8.61 1.46
N GLN A 597 -21.24 9.80 1.83
CA GLN A 597 -22.11 10.04 2.98
C GLN A 597 -23.56 10.39 2.58
N LEU A 598 -23.88 10.51 1.29
CA LEU A 598 -25.16 11.08 0.83
C LEU A 598 -26.02 10.04 0.07
N ASP A 599 -27.23 9.80 0.58
CA ASP A 599 -28.35 9.14 -0.14
C ASP A 599 -28.93 10.08 -1.24
N ALA A 600 -30.14 9.79 -1.75
CA ALA A 600 -30.86 10.47 -2.85
C ALA A 600 -30.79 12.03 -2.90
N ALA A 601 -30.45 12.68 -1.78
CA ALA A 601 -30.07 14.09 -1.70
C ALA A 601 -28.76 14.46 -2.43
N ALA A 602 -28.01 13.51 -2.99
CA ALA A 602 -26.80 13.74 -3.80
C ALA A 602 -27.09 14.19 -5.24
N VAL A 603 -28.33 14.01 -5.73
CA VAL A 603 -28.74 14.36 -7.10
C VAL A 603 -28.50 15.85 -7.43
N PRO A 604 -28.83 16.83 -6.56
CA PRO A 604 -28.56 18.24 -6.81
C PRO A 604 -27.07 18.58 -6.85
N LEU A 605 -26.23 17.87 -6.08
CA LEU A 605 -24.77 18.03 -6.07
C LEU A 605 -24.17 17.55 -7.38
N VAL A 606 -24.59 16.38 -7.84
CA VAL A 606 -24.22 15.82 -9.14
C VAL A 606 -24.71 16.74 -10.26
N CYS A 607 -25.95 17.24 -10.20
CA CYS A 607 -26.48 18.23 -11.14
C CYS A 607 -25.70 19.56 -11.13
N ALA A 608 -25.26 20.04 -9.97
CA ALA A 608 -24.48 21.28 -9.84
C ALA A 608 -23.07 21.11 -10.42
N ILE A 609 -22.41 19.98 -10.16
CA ILE A 609 -21.12 19.63 -10.77
C ILE A 609 -21.26 19.52 -12.30
N PHE A 610 -22.30 18.84 -12.79
CA PHE A 610 -22.55 18.70 -14.23
C PHE A 610 -22.98 20.01 -14.92
N SER A 611 -23.77 20.85 -14.25
CA SER A 611 -24.16 22.17 -14.75
C SER A 611 -22.94 23.10 -14.85
N HIS A 612 -22.02 23.02 -13.89
CA HIS A 612 -20.77 23.79 -13.93
C HIS A 612 -19.80 23.28 -15.01
N ILE A 613 -19.73 21.96 -15.23
CA ILE A 613 -19.00 21.34 -16.36
C ILE A 613 -19.60 21.80 -17.71
N ARG A 614 -20.92 21.95 -17.79
CA ARG A 614 -21.63 22.43 -18.98
C ARG A 614 -21.36 23.90 -19.29
N THR A 615 -21.26 24.77 -18.27
CA THR A 615 -21.01 26.21 -18.48
C THR A 615 -19.56 26.53 -18.85
N THR A 616 -18.62 25.62 -18.61
CA THR A 616 -17.18 25.86 -18.78
C THR A 616 -16.57 25.25 -20.04
N SER A 617 -17.32 24.53 -20.90
CA SER A 617 -16.74 23.86 -22.06
C SER A 617 -17.59 23.85 -23.32
N HIS A 618 -17.09 24.50 -24.37
CA HIS A 618 -17.45 24.27 -25.78
C HIS A 618 -16.49 23.27 -26.47
N SER A 619 -15.63 22.56 -25.74
CA SER A 619 -14.66 21.62 -26.33
C SER A 619 -14.59 20.32 -25.54
N THR A 620 -15.40 19.34 -25.98
CA THR A 620 -15.51 17.99 -25.41
C THR A 620 -14.21 17.19 -25.45
N SER A 621 -13.30 17.46 -26.38
CA SER A 621 -12.03 16.70 -26.54
C SER A 621 -11.04 16.92 -25.40
N ARG A 622 -10.89 18.15 -24.88
CA ARG A 622 -9.96 18.46 -23.77
C ARG A 622 -10.43 17.91 -22.43
N LEU A 623 -11.75 17.86 -22.21
CA LEU A 623 -12.35 17.33 -20.99
C LEU A 623 -12.10 15.82 -20.85
N LEU A 624 -12.12 15.08 -21.97
CA LEU A 624 -11.84 13.64 -21.99
C LEU A 624 -10.39 13.31 -21.59
N THR A 625 -9.42 14.10 -22.04
CA THR A 625 -8.00 13.91 -21.67
C THR A 625 -7.75 14.21 -20.20
N VAL A 626 -8.47 15.18 -19.64
CA VAL A 626 -8.38 15.52 -18.21
C VAL A 626 -9.08 14.44 -17.37
N LEU A 627 -10.32 14.07 -17.71
CA LEU A 627 -11.11 13.09 -16.96
C LEU A 627 -10.42 11.72 -16.90
N SER A 628 -9.91 11.21 -18.04
CA SER A 628 -9.22 9.92 -18.11
C SER A 628 -7.96 9.83 -17.24
N ARG A 629 -7.34 10.98 -16.90
CA ARG A 629 -6.15 11.06 -16.02
C ARG A 629 -6.49 11.43 -14.58
N THR A 630 -7.75 11.71 -14.27
CA THR A 630 -8.16 12.13 -12.92
C THR A 630 -8.55 10.94 -12.04
N PRO A 631 -8.43 11.06 -10.70
CA PRO A 631 -8.98 10.08 -9.77
C PRO A 631 -10.49 9.85 -9.93
N LEU A 632 -11.21 10.78 -10.57
CA LEU A 632 -12.63 10.62 -10.89
C LEU A 632 -12.90 9.45 -11.85
N ALA A 633 -11.98 9.13 -12.77
CA ALA A 633 -12.14 8.00 -13.70
C ALA A 633 -12.33 6.66 -12.97
N LYS A 634 -11.65 6.48 -11.83
CA LYS A 634 -11.80 5.27 -10.99
C LYS A 634 -13.18 5.14 -10.35
N HIS A 635 -13.91 6.25 -10.22
CA HIS A 635 -15.24 6.31 -9.63
C HIS A 635 -16.35 6.43 -10.67
N ALA A 636 -16.02 6.60 -11.96
CA ALA A 636 -17.00 6.73 -13.04
C ALA A 636 -18.03 5.59 -13.03
N PRO A 637 -17.67 4.30 -12.86
CA PRO A 637 -18.66 3.23 -12.82
C PRO A 637 -19.67 3.35 -11.67
N ALA A 638 -19.19 3.71 -10.47
CA ALA A 638 -20.05 3.89 -9.31
C ALA A 638 -21.03 5.07 -9.49
N ILE A 639 -20.58 6.16 -10.12
CA ILE A 639 -21.43 7.31 -10.43
C ILE A 639 -22.51 6.94 -11.45
N LEU A 640 -22.16 6.17 -12.49
CA LEU A 640 -23.12 5.69 -13.48
C LEU A 640 -24.16 4.77 -12.84
N VAL A 641 -23.77 3.88 -11.93
CA VAL A 641 -24.67 3.01 -11.17
C VAL A 641 -25.62 3.82 -10.30
N ALA A 642 -25.10 4.80 -9.56
CA ALA A 642 -25.91 5.68 -8.72
C ALA A 642 -26.94 6.46 -9.54
N TYR A 643 -26.56 6.95 -10.73
CA TYR A 643 -27.50 7.56 -11.66
C TYR A 643 -28.59 6.58 -12.11
N VAL A 644 -28.23 5.36 -12.50
CA VAL A 644 -29.22 4.37 -12.96
C VAL A 644 -30.19 3.98 -11.85
N ARG A 645 -29.72 3.80 -10.61
CA ARG A 645 -30.59 3.56 -9.45
C ARG A 645 -31.53 4.72 -9.20
N ALA A 646 -31.02 5.96 -9.19
CA ALA A 646 -31.84 7.15 -8.99
C ALA A 646 -32.86 7.38 -10.13
N ALA A 647 -32.48 7.04 -11.37
CA ALA A 647 -33.35 7.16 -12.53
C ALA A 647 -34.40 6.03 -12.61
N GLY A 648 -34.06 4.84 -12.08
CA GLY A 648 -34.89 3.64 -12.05
C GLY A 648 -35.81 3.54 -10.84
N ASP A 649 -35.56 4.31 -9.77
CA ASP A 649 -36.38 4.28 -8.56
C ASP A 649 -37.82 4.78 -8.84
N PRO A 650 -38.85 3.93 -8.70
CA PRO A 650 -40.24 4.32 -8.92
C PRO A 650 -40.76 5.33 -7.89
N ARG A 651 -40.12 5.44 -6.72
CA ARG A 651 -40.53 6.34 -5.64
C ARG A 651 -40.00 7.76 -5.82
N SER A 652 -38.94 7.92 -6.61
CA SER A 652 -38.29 9.21 -6.85
C SER A 652 -37.73 9.28 -8.28
N PRO A 653 -38.58 9.17 -9.33
CA PRO A 653 -38.10 9.18 -10.69
C PRO A 653 -37.48 10.52 -11.04
N LEU A 654 -36.25 10.51 -11.55
CA LEU A 654 -35.63 11.73 -12.08
C LEU A 654 -36.51 12.32 -13.21
N PRO A 655 -36.87 13.62 -13.15
CA PRO A 655 -37.63 14.25 -14.22
C PRO A 655 -36.92 14.10 -15.57
N PRO A 656 -37.65 13.89 -16.68
CA PRO A 656 -37.05 13.73 -18.00
C PRO A 656 -36.14 14.89 -18.40
N SER A 657 -36.50 16.12 -18.03
CA SER A 657 -35.68 17.33 -18.25
C SER A 657 -34.32 17.25 -17.55
N VAL A 658 -34.27 16.73 -16.33
CA VAL A 658 -33.03 16.51 -15.57
C VAL A 658 -32.20 15.42 -16.24
N ARG A 659 -32.81 14.30 -16.64
CA ARG A 659 -32.12 13.23 -17.37
C ARG A 659 -31.49 13.72 -18.67
N SER A 660 -32.23 14.48 -19.48
CA SER A 660 -31.71 15.11 -20.70
C SER A 660 -30.58 16.10 -20.41
N SER A 661 -30.64 16.83 -19.29
CA SER A 661 -29.59 17.77 -18.91
C SER A 661 -28.29 17.08 -18.45
N LEU A 662 -28.39 15.91 -17.82
CA LEU A 662 -27.26 15.10 -17.34
C LEU A 662 -26.62 14.26 -18.46
N GLN A 663 -27.36 13.96 -19.52
CA GLN A 663 -26.94 13.06 -20.60
C GLN A 663 -25.53 13.35 -21.15
N PRO A 664 -25.12 14.59 -21.48
CA PRO A 664 -23.77 14.84 -22.03
C PRO A 664 -22.66 14.43 -21.06
N GLY A 665 -22.87 14.64 -19.77
CA GLY A 665 -21.93 14.32 -18.71
C GLY A 665 -21.84 12.83 -18.42
N LEU A 666 -22.97 12.12 -18.44
CA LEU A 666 -23.00 10.66 -18.33
C LEU A 666 -22.25 9.99 -19.48
N LEU A 667 -22.42 10.51 -20.71
CA LEU A 667 -21.69 10.01 -21.88
C LEU A 667 -20.18 10.26 -21.76
N ALA A 668 -19.75 11.40 -21.21
CA ALA A 668 -18.34 11.66 -20.96
C ALA A 668 -17.76 10.75 -19.85
N LEU A 669 -18.56 10.40 -18.85
CA LEU A 669 -18.17 9.39 -17.86
C LEU A 669 -18.02 8.00 -18.49
N CYS A 670 -18.90 7.60 -19.42
CA CYS A 670 -18.76 6.34 -20.15
C CYS A 670 -17.43 6.27 -20.93
N ASP A 671 -16.95 7.38 -21.50
CA ASP A 671 -15.63 7.45 -22.15
C ASP A 671 -14.46 7.37 -21.15
N ALA A 672 -14.67 7.77 -19.89
CA ALA A 672 -13.66 7.70 -18.84
C ALA A 672 -13.58 6.32 -18.16
N VAL A 673 -14.58 5.45 -18.35
CA VAL A 673 -14.53 4.06 -17.90
C VAL A 673 -13.49 3.31 -18.75
N PRO A 674 -12.49 2.64 -18.14
CA PRO A 674 -11.44 1.97 -18.88
C PRO A 674 -11.99 0.77 -19.67
N SER A 675 -11.33 0.44 -20.79
CA SER A 675 -11.85 -0.49 -21.81
C SER A 675 -12.00 -1.94 -21.34
N ASP A 676 -11.25 -2.33 -20.32
CA ASP A 676 -11.40 -3.59 -19.60
C ASP A 676 -12.75 -3.70 -18.87
N GLN A 677 -13.28 -2.57 -18.42
CA GLN A 677 -14.58 -2.43 -17.75
C GLN A 677 -15.75 -2.22 -18.72
N HIS A 678 -15.53 -1.97 -20.01
CA HIS A 678 -16.63 -1.97 -21.00
C HIS A 678 -17.24 -3.36 -21.20
N ARG A 679 -16.64 -4.43 -20.65
CA ARG A 679 -17.17 -5.81 -20.67
C ARG A 679 -18.45 -6.00 -19.85
N TYR A 680 -18.82 -5.06 -18.98
CA TYR A 680 -20.12 -5.07 -18.27
C TYR A 680 -21.33 -4.91 -19.19
N GLU A 681 -21.12 -4.70 -20.49
CA GLU A 681 -22.17 -4.73 -21.50
C GLU A 681 -22.71 -6.14 -21.78
N LEU A 682 -21.85 -7.17 -21.64
CA LEU A 682 -22.14 -8.54 -22.08
C LEU A 682 -22.11 -9.58 -20.95
N VAL A 683 -21.53 -9.24 -19.79
CA VAL A 683 -21.20 -10.22 -18.73
C VAL A 683 -22.08 -10.07 -17.47
N GLY A 684 -23.05 -9.18 -17.48
CA GLY A 684 -24.02 -9.01 -16.39
C GLY A 684 -24.08 -7.59 -15.85
N LEU A 685 -25.18 -7.28 -15.17
CA LEU A 685 -25.43 -5.99 -14.57
C LEU A 685 -24.46 -5.78 -13.40
N PRO A 686 -23.65 -4.72 -13.43
CA PRO A 686 -22.61 -4.57 -12.42
C PRO A 686 -23.22 -4.08 -11.09
N TRP A 687 -22.59 -4.44 -9.97
CA TRP A 687 -22.98 -4.05 -8.60
C TRP A 687 -24.43 -4.38 -8.19
N GLY A 688 -25.01 -5.46 -8.70
CA GLY A 688 -26.38 -5.88 -8.33
C GLY A 688 -27.47 -4.95 -8.88
N LEU A 689 -27.17 -4.15 -9.91
CA LEU A 689 -28.21 -3.51 -10.72
C LEU A 689 -29.17 -4.61 -11.21
N GLY A 690 -30.47 -4.40 -11.08
CA GLY A 690 -31.45 -5.42 -11.45
C GLY A 690 -31.97 -6.31 -10.32
N GLU A 691 -31.32 -6.33 -9.15
CA GLU A 691 -31.71 -7.21 -8.03
C GLU A 691 -32.75 -6.59 -7.08
N GLY A 692 -33.03 -5.29 -7.20
CA GLY A 692 -33.96 -4.55 -6.33
C GLY A 692 -35.38 -4.36 -6.89
N PRO A 693 -36.31 -3.80 -6.08
CA PRO A 693 -37.63 -3.38 -6.55
C PRO A 693 -37.48 -2.23 -7.56
N GLY A 694 -37.65 -2.55 -8.85
CA GLY A 694 -37.30 -1.66 -9.96
C GLY A 694 -36.17 -2.19 -10.85
N GLY A 695 -35.68 -3.41 -10.59
CA GLY A 695 -34.54 -3.99 -11.28
C GLY A 695 -34.64 -4.04 -12.81
N GLU A 696 -35.82 -4.29 -13.37
CA GLU A 696 -36.02 -4.23 -14.82
C GLU A 696 -35.80 -2.83 -15.38
N ALA A 697 -36.27 -1.78 -14.68
CA ALA A 697 -36.07 -0.39 -15.08
C ALA A 697 -34.59 0.00 -15.00
N GLU A 698 -33.89 -0.42 -13.96
CA GLU A 698 -32.43 -0.23 -13.84
C GLU A 698 -31.67 -0.92 -14.99
N THR A 699 -32.05 -2.16 -15.31
CA THR A 699 -31.47 -2.94 -16.41
C THR A 699 -31.66 -2.25 -17.74
N GLN A 700 -32.89 -1.78 -17.99
CA GLN A 700 -33.24 -1.06 -19.21
C GLN A 700 -32.48 0.26 -19.33
N LEU A 701 -32.42 1.06 -18.27
CA LEU A 701 -31.71 2.34 -18.24
C LEU A 701 -30.21 2.18 -18.43
N TRP A 702 -29.60 1.16 -17.83
CA TRP A 702 -28.19 0.83 -18.05
C TRP A 702 -27.95 0.46 -19.52
N GLY A 703 -28.80 -0.38 -20.10
CA GLY A 703 -28.72 -0.77 -21.51
C GLY A 703 -28.93 0.42 -22.47
N ASP A 704 -29.87 1.31 -22.17
CA ASP A 704 -30.14 2.52 -22.96
C ASP A 704 -28.95 3.48 -22.90
N LEU A 705 -28.32 3.66 -21.74
CA LEU A 705 -27.15 4.53 -21.57
C LEU A 705 -25.97 4.08 -22.45
N TRP A 706 -25.64 2.78 -22.44
CA TRP A 706 -24.58 2.23 -23.29
C TRP A 706 -24.94 2.23 -24.78
N ARG A 707 -26.22 2.02 -25.13
CA ARG A 707 -26.70 2.16 -26.52
C ARG A 707 -26.56 3.59 -27.01
N LEU A 708 -26.94 4.58 -26.20
CA LEU A 708 -26.78 6.00 -26.52
C LEU A 708 -25.31 6.40 -26.67
N TRP A 709 -24.44 5.93 -25.79
CA TRP A 709 -23.00 6.18 -25.87
C TRP A 709 -22.39 5.61 -27.15
N ARG A 710 -22.69 4.36 -27.51
CA ARG A 710 -22.23 3.76 -28.78
C ARG A 710 -22.78 4.50 -29.98
N ALA A 711 -24.07 4.84 -29.98
CA ALA A 711 -24.67 5.60 -31.07
C ALA A 711 -23.97 6.95 -31.27
N ARG A 712 -23.50 7.61 -30.20
CA ARG A 712 -22.70 8.83 -30.29
C ARG A 712 -21.31 8.57 -30.88
N ARG A 713 -20.61 7.53 -30.41
CA ARG A 713 -19.23 7.22 -30.83
C ARG A 713 -19.14 6.75 -32.30
N TYR A 714 -20.09 5.96 -32.76
CA TYR A 714 -20.08 5.37 -34.11
C TYR A 714 -20.78 6.22 -35.18
N LYS A 715 -21.42 7.34 -34.81
CA LYS A 715 -21.99 8.30 -35.78
C LYS A 715 -20.97 9.26 -36.41
N GLY A 716 -19.67 9.05 -36.19
CA GLY A 716 -18.61 9.75 -36.93
C GLY A 716 -18.46 11.24 -36.64
N GLN A 717 -19.03 11.76 -35.55
CA GLN A 717 -18.79 13.14 -35.08
C GLN A 717 -17.64 13.19 -34.03
N GLY A 718 -16.62 12.36 -34.23
CA GLY A 718 -15.45 12.24 -33.34
C GLY A 718 -14.45 13.38 -33.53
#